data_AF-A0A024TBM5-F1
#
_entry.id   AF-A0A024TBM5-F1
#
_cell.length_a   1.000
_cell.length_b   1.000
_cell.length_c   1.000
_cell.angle_alpha   90.00
_cell.angle_beta   90.00
_cell.angle_gamma   90.00
#
_symmetry.space_group_name_H-M   'P 1'
#
loop_
_entity.id
_entity.type
_entity.pdbx_description
1 polymer ?
#
loop_
_entity_poly.entity_id
_entity_poly.type
_entity_poly.pdbx_seq_one_letter_code
_entity_poly.pdbx_strand_id
1 'polypeptide(L)'
;MLRYVLKWAVMPLLLAVGQSGVFYSPRHSLSFPLDDLATIDIAQITRTIDADLASIKPYYGLVRTAQSTYFGVDIAPIAKKHSLRLFLGVDFGQTSPDSNDSYEDQVAAAISAVLTYPGTVQAIIVGNDNVSPYGSATAQDITARVTDLKMRLEAATGVAVPVGTSQRADAWLSAESDLKSLASAVDIIGVETYPYLDPDYSSSSPLDQLESTWVDLAARYPEEKLIITATGYPTGSENPPVRVALNQENAKVYFQAFTGSTFAGIWAAFFDLRLDDPLTRIGMPQVKSFGLVTDAGTAKDLLPTLELETGAFTMFIPGVCYSPFHNSAYPLNGGSAALLGGAMDEDFKLMSRHFSVVRTYYSSYLGYQVVRYAAKYNVGLYLGVFMTREAWYQFQIDDAVGAALSYPSTIKAILVGNENVIPCGPYKADDIIASINTIRSRIQKGSGRYVPIGTVQRATEWLNPNLRADMLRLAASCDVIGVNIYPFFDGNYDARNPLGLLDAIWNQLLAIYPASKLRLTEIGFPTGGAAPSFAPRNIPSLANSFQFYNAFQNWSPKAGGGEAFWYSMFDLRPDDTTQSADLEKHFGFFTSITRLPKLANYPLLRQDLPAPQPTSLPVPTPPLAPVPTPTTTTGQRGPQGVAYSPFHADEYPNDLKNIGAAISLDLQLIRTRFSAIRTEYSNFYGIDVAPFAAAVGLKLMLGIGMTREAWYEDQVQSALSAIKYFPSTVLAVTVGSENAYRGTSFTANEIGAAIRAVRDRIAQAKATAVRVGTVQRATEWLNPALRTDMIRLGQDCDVIGVTLSLYDTDIVNSPDAVTATLNRWWNDLSAIYPSSKLQLMNIGFPSSGASSTKGNVAGVDGAVAFYNAFRASSWGLSTAVPTWAADFFDDKATSISPTKSYGFFTPQRQPKAVNFPLLRTG
;
A
#
# COMPACT_ATOMS: atom_id res chain seq x y z
N MET A 1 -31.64 11.91 51.71
CA MET A 1 -31.22 10.54 51.30
C MET A 1 -30.57 10.56 49.90
N LEU A 2 -29.62 11.48 49.67
CA LEU A 2 -28.95 11.67 48.38
C LEU A 2 -27.46 11.88 48.65
N ARG A 3 -26.75 10.81 49.07
CA ARG A 3 -25.29 10.87 49.32
C ARG A 3 -24.54 9.52 49.34
N TYR A 4 -25.14 8.39 48.95
CA TYR A 4 -24.51 7.07 49.14
C TYR A 4 -24.50 6.12 47.93
N VAL A 5 -24.75 6.58 46.69
CA VAL A 5 -24.77 5.67 45.50
C VAL A 5 -23.60 5.92 44.52
N LEU A 6 -22.67 6.84 44.81
CA LEU A 6 -21.65 7.26 43.82
C LEU A 6 -20.23 6.69 44.00
N LYS A 7 -20.03 5.55 44.69
CA LYS A 7 -18.67 5.01 44.93
C LYS A 7 -18.35 3.61 44.39
N TRP A 8 -19.21 3.02 43.54
CA TRP A 8 -18.97 1.69 42.97
C TRP A 8 -18.92 1.65 41.43
N ALA A 9 -18.72 2.81 40.78
CA ALA A 9 -18.71 2.93 39.32
C ALA A 9 -17.41 3.55 38.74
N VAL A 10 -16.30 3.50 39.48
CA VAL A 10 -15.01 4.07 39.03
C VAL A 10 -13.92 3.00 38.99
N MET A 11 -14.07 2.06 38.07
CA MET A 11 -12.92 1.49 37.39
C MET A 11 -13.31 1.42 35.90
N PRO A 12 -12.88 2.38 35.07
CA PRO A 12 -12.96 2.21 33.63
C PRO A 12 -12.09 1.00 33.28
N LEU A 13 -12.57 0.15 32.36
CA LEU A 13 -11.74 -0.84 31.66
C LEU A 13 -10.43 -0.15 31.21
N LEU A 14 -9.35 -0.32 31.96
CA LEU A 14 -8.06 0.33 31.71
C LEU A 14 -7.49 -0.11 30.36
N LEU A 15 -7.78 -1.36 30.00
CA LEU A 15 -7.67 -1.93 28.66
C LEU A 15 -8.92 -2.79 28.41
N ALA A 16 -9.56 -2.66 27.24
CA ALA A 16 -10.56 -3.65 26.81
C ALA A 16 -9.85 -4.93 26.33
N VAL A 17 -10.55 -6.07 26.40
CA VAL A 17 -10.06 -7.35 25.85
C VAL A 17 -9.56 -7.14 24.42
N GLY A 18 -8.29 -7.49 24.16
CA GLY A 18 -7.63 -7.30 22.87
C GLY A 18 -7.09 -5.89 22.57
N GLN A 19 -7.10 -4.94 23.52
CA GLN A 19 -6.35 -3.69 23.37
C GLN A 19 -4.88 -3.90 23.74
N SER A 20 -3.98 -3.56 22.83
CA SER A 20 -2.53 -3.59 23.06
C SER A 20 -1.92 -2.19 23.06
N GLY A 21 -0.95 -1.96 23.94
CA GLY A 21 -0.09 -0.77 23.96
C GLY A 21 1.36 -1.11 23.65
N VAL A 22 2.23 -0.10 23.65
CA VAL A 22 3.68 -0.29 23.49
C VAL A 22 4.45 0.55 24.51
N PHE A 23 5.56 0.03 24.99
CA PHE A 23 6.49 0.76 25.84
C PHE A 23 7.41 1.65 24.99
N TYR A 24 7.57 2.90 25.41
CA TYR A 24 8.41 3.89 24.75
C TYR A 24 9.52 4.39 25.69
N SER A 25 10.71 4.54 25.12
CA SER A 25 11.85 5.20 25.74
C SER A 25 12.64 5.95 24.67
N PRO A 26 13.06 7.21 24.89
CA PRO A 26 13.87 7.99 23.95
C PRO A 26 15.34 7.50 23.83
N ARG A 27 15.76 6.53 24.65
CA ARG A 27 17.15 6.02 24.72
C ARG A 27 17.67 5.38 23.43
N HIS A 28 16.81 5.08 22.47
CA HIS A 28 17.23 4.62 21.15
C HIS A 28 17.95 5.71 20.34
N SER A 29 17.74 6.99 20.67
CA SER A 29 18.27 8.10 19.90
C SER A 29 19.67 8.52 20.34
N LEU A 30 20.55 8.83 19.38
CA LEU A 30 21.86 9.46 19.65
C LEU A 30 21.72 10.82 20.34
N SER A 31 20.58 11.49 20.16
CA SER A 31 20.29 12.77 20.81
C SER A 31 19.94 12.64 22.29
N PHE A 32 19.66 11.42 22.77
CA PHE A 32 19.40 11.18 24.18
C PHE A 32 20.73 10.96 24.93
N PRO A 33 21.06 11.79 25.93
CA PRO A 33 22.26 11.62 26.75
C PRO A 33 22.23 10.30 27.54
N LEU A 34 23.34 9.55 27.50
CA LEU A 34 23.52 8.30 28.25
C LEU A 34 24.69 8.37 29.26
N ASP A 35 25.49 9.44 29.18
CA ASP A 35 26.61 9.74 30.08
C ASP A 35 26.24 10.95 30.92
N ASP A 36 26.50 10.88 32.23
CA ASP A 36 26.25 11.94 33.20
C ASP A 36 27.01 13.25 32.88
N LEU A 37 28.07 13.17 32.05
CA LEU A 37 28.87 14.33 31.60
C LEU A 37 28.43 14.91 30.24
N ALA A 38 27.45 14.31 29.58
CA ALA A 38 27.00 14.76 28.27
C ALA A 38 26.26 16.11 28.35
N THR A 39 26.46 16.95 27.33
CA THR A 39 25.72 18.22 27.20
C THR A 39 24.26 17.92 26.84
N ILE A 40 23.32 18.43 27.65
CA ILE A 40 21.88 18.21 27.47
C ILE A 40 21.31 19.27 26.51
N ASP A 41 20.77 18.83 25.37
CA ASP A 41 19.97 19.66 24.46
C ASP A 41 18.48 19.32 24.58
N ILE A 42 17.79 20.05 25.45
CA ILE A 42 16.36 19.88 25.75
C ILE A 42 15.50 20.02 24.48
N ALA A 43 15.85 20.94 23.58
CA ALA A 43 15.08 21.18 22.36
C ALA A 43 15.21 20.00 21.39
N GLN A 44 16.40 19.41 21.30
CA GLN A 44 16.61 18.21 20.51
C GLN A 44 15.90 16.99 21.11
N ILE A 45 15.97 16.79 22.44
CA ILE A 45 15.24 15.72 23.13
C ILE A 45 13.74 15.84 22.87
N THR A 46 13.18 17.06 22.96
CA THR A 46 11.77 17.34 22.66
C THR A 46 11.41 16.97 21.22
N ARG A 47 12.25 17.34 20.24
CA ARG A 47 12.02 16.99 18.82
C ARG A 47 12.07 15.48 18.59
N THR A 48 12.99 14.79 19.23
CA THR A 48 13.10 13.33 19.17
C THR A 48 11.84 12.68 19.70
N ILE A 49 11.42 13.00 20.94
CA ILE A 49 10.20 12.43 21.53
C ILE A 49 8.97 12.73 20.67
N ASP A 50 8.86 13.93 20.11
CA ASP A 50 7.78 14.28 19.19
C ASP A 50 7.75 13.42 17.92
N ALA A 51 8.90 13.20 17.29
CA ALA A 51 9.02 12.35 16.10
C ALA A 51 8.73 10.89 16.41
N ASP A 52 9.20 10.40 17.55
CA ASP A 52 9.02 9.02 17.98
C ASP A 52 7.54 8.74 18.24
N LEU A 53 6.86 9.57 19.03
CA LEU A 53 5.43 9.43 19.31
C LEU A 53 4.59 9.56 18.02
N ALA A 54 5.01 10.39 17.06
CA ALA A 54 4.38 10.44 15.74
C ALA A 54 4.51 9.12 14.97
N SER A 55 5.66 8.43 15.06
CA SER A 55 5.89 7.15 14.39
C SER A 55 5.20 5.96 15.07
N ILE A 56 4.96 6.05 16.38
CA ILE A 56 4.21 5.05 17.15
C ILE A 56 2.71 5.13 16.84
N LYS A 57 2.17 6.34 16.67
CA LYS A 57 0.74 6.61 16.57
C LYS A 57 -0.04 5.76 15.57
N PRO A 58 0.45 5.45 14.36
CA PRO A 58 -0.36 4.69 13.42
C PRO A 58 -0.48 3.21 13.80
N TYR A 59 0.34 2.72 14.73
CA TYR A 59 0.29 1.34 15.25
C TYR A 59 -0.46 1.24 16.58
N TYR A 60 -0.24 2.20 17.49
CA TYR A 60 -0.70 2.12 18.88
C TYR A 60 -1.45 3.38 19.31
N GLY A 61 -2.52 3.18 20.07
CA GLY A 61 -3.28 4.27 20.72
C GLY A 61 -2.93 4.49 22.19
N LEU A 62 -2.10 3.63 22.77
CA LEU A 62 -1.64 3.67 24.16
C LEU A 62 -0.13 3.46 24.20
N VAL A 63 0.56 4.35 24.91
CA VAL A 63 1.99 4.27 25.19
C VAL A 63 2.22 4.16 26.69
N ARG A 64 3.12 3.26 27.10
CA ARG A 64 3.65 3.22 28.46
C ARG A 64 5.05 3.81 28.48
N THR A 65 5.36 4.56 29.52
CA THR A 65 6.70 5.11 29.76
C THR A 65 7.23 4.65 31.11
N ALA A 66 8.55 4.70 31.31
CA ALA A 66 9.16 4.56 32.64
C ALA A 66 9.13 5.87 33.44
N GLN A 67 9.03 7.01 32.75
CA GLN A 67 9.12 8.35 33.32
C GLN A 67 8.05 9.29 32.77
N SER A 68 7.77 10.34 33.54
CA SER A 68 6.83 11.42 33.20
C SER A 68 7.52 12.60 32.54
N THR A 69 8.81 12.80 32.85
CA THR A 69 9.70 13.79 32.25
C THR A 69 11.06 13.18 31.95
N TYR A 70 11.71 13.69 30.90
CA TYR A 70 13.07 13.33 30.48
C TYR A 70 13.94 14.58 30.35
N PHE A 71 14.85 14.83 31.30
CA PHE A 71 15.67 16.04 31.35
C PHE A 71 14.82 17.33 31.32
N GLY A 72 13.71 17.32 32.05
CA GLY A 72 12.73 18.41 32.09
C GLY A 72 11.75 18.47 30.90
N VAL A 73 11.78 17.49 29.99
CA VAL A 73 10.79 17.38 28.89
C VAL A 73 9.61 16.52 29.31
N ASP A 74 8.50 17.16 29.65
CA ASP A 74 7.22 16.49 29.94
C ASP A 74 6.69 15.72 28.72
N ILE A 75 6.39 14.43 28.89
CA ILE A 75 5.89 13.61 27.77
C ILE A 75 4.40 13.81 27.47
N ALA A 76 3.61 14.18 28.49
CA ALA A 76 2.15 14.29 28.37
C ALA A 76 1.66 15.32 27.33
N PRO A 77 2.23 16.54 27.23
CA PRO A 77 1.90 17.49 26.15
C PRO A 77 2.14 16.90 24.75
N ILE A 78 3.24 16.16 24.57
CA ILE A 78 3.63 15.59 23.28
C ILE A 78 2.71 14.41 22.93
N ALA A 79 2.39 13.54 23.88
CA ALA A 79 1.42 12.47 23.70
C ALA A 79 0.02 13.02 23.35
N LYS A 80 -0.41 14.10 24.03
CA LYS A 80 -1.67 14.79 23.71
C LYS A 80 -1.70 15.31 22.27
N LYS A 81 -0.61 15.93 21.81
CA LYS A 81 -0.46 16.43 20.44
C LYS A 81 -0.70 15.32 19.41
N HIS A 82 -0.20 14.12 19.64
CA HIS A 82 -0.37 12.96 18.75
C HIS A 82 -1.63 12.14 19.01
N SER A 83 -2.51 12.58 19.92
CA SER A 83 -3.70 11.84 20.32
C SER A 83 -3.40 10.42 20.80
N LEU A 84 -2.32 10.27 21.59
CA LEU A 84 -1.95 9.04 22.30
C LEU A 84 -2.45 9.09 23.74
N ARG A 85 -2.81 7.93 24.28
CA ARG A 85 -3.05 7.75 25.73
C ARG A 85 -1.77 7.29 26.42
N LEU A 86 -1.68 7.53 27.72
CA LEU A 86 -0.50 7.21 28.53
C LEU A 86 -0.84 6.29 29.72
N PHE A 87 -0.06 5.23 29.85
CA PHE A 87 0.34 4.69 31.15
C PHE A 87 1.63 5.43 31.54
N LEU A 88 1.46 6.55 32.24
CA LEU A 88 2.53 7.49 32.53
C LEU A 88 3.43 6.90 33.61
N GLY A 89 4.70 6.67 33.28
CA GLY A 89 5.68 6.21 34.28
C GLY A 89 6.04 7.30 35.27
N VAL A 90 6.34 6.92 36.50
CA VAL A 90 6.99 7.77 37.51
C VAL A 90 8.15 6.98 38.08
N ASP A 91 9.37 7.42 37.76
CA ASP A 91 10.59 6.87 38.32
C ASP A 91 10.88 7.52 39.69
N PHE A 92 11.42 6.75 40.61
CA PHE A 92 11.77 7.20 41.97
C PHE A 92 13.20 6.87 42.38
N GLY A 93 14.06 6.51 41.44
CA GLY A 93 15.50 6.76 41.56
C GLY A 93 16.24 5.89 42.59
N GLN A 94 16.03 4.58 42.57
CA GLN A 94 17.04 3.66 43.10
C GLN A 94 17.37 2.63 42.02
N THR A 95 18.54 2.79 41.41
CA THR A 95 19.20 1.89 40.45
C THR A 95 18.59 1.68 39.06
N SER A 96 17.71 2.56 38.55
CA SER A 96 17.36 2.53 37.12
C SER A 96 18.30 3.43 36.31
N PRO A 97 19.00 2.94 35.27
CA PRO A 97 19.78 3.79 34.36
C PRO A 97 18.92 4.82 33.61
N ASP A 98 17.59 4.69 33.67
CA ASP A 98 16.68 5.67 33.11
C ASP A 98 16.67 6.98 33.91
N SER A 99 17.02 6.99 35.20
CA SER A 99 16.75 8.08 36.15
C SER A 99 17.51 9.38 35.84
N ASN A 100 16.88 10.29 35.11
CA ASN A 100 17.51 11.53 34.64
C ASN A 100 16.97 12.79 35.33
N ASP A 101 15.76 12.72 35.89
CA ASP A 101 15.15 13.79 36.69
C ASP A 101 14.87 13.26 38.11
N SER A 102 14.76 14.17 39.08
CA SER A 102 14.50 13.77 40.46
C SER A 102 13.08 13.19 40.63
N TYR A 103 12.85 12.39 41.66
CA TYR A 103 11.49 11.91 41.99
C TYR A 103 10.49 13.08 42.12
N GLU A 104 10.93 14.22 42.65
CA GLU A 104 10.07 15.40 42.81
C GLU A 104 9.68 16.02 41.46
N ASP A 105 10.60 16.06 40.49
CA ASP A 105 10.32 16.48 39.11
C ASP A 105 9.34 15.52 38.42
N GLN A 106 9.55 14.21 38.60
CA GLN A 106 8.66 13.17 38.06
C GLN A 106 7.23 13.30 38.61
N VAL A 107 7.09 13.54 39.92
CA VAL A 107 5.80 13.77 40.58
C VAL A 107 5.15 15.07 40.10
N ALA A 108 5.92 16.15 39.96
CA ALA A 108 5.41 17.44 39.47
C ALA A 108 4.87 17.32 38.02
N ALA A 109 5.62 16.67 37.14
CA ALA A 109 5.20 16.38 35.76
C ALA A 109 3.95 15.50 35.72
N ALA A 110 3.84 14.48 36.58
CA ALA A 110 2.66 13.63 36.66
C ALA A 110 1.40 14.38 37.13
N ILE A 111 1.51 15.22 38.16
CA ILE A 111 0.41 16.07 38.63
C ILE A 111 -0.01 17.05 37.52
N SER A 112 0.95 17.72 36.87
CA SER A 112 0.72 18.62 35.74
C SER A 112 -0.01 17.93 34.59
N ALA A 113 0.40 16.70 34.26
CA ALA A 113 -0.20 15.90 33.21
C ALA A 113 -1.67 15.54 33.51
N VAL A 114 -1.99 15.15 34.74
CA VAL A 114 -3.37 14.84 35.14
C VAL A 114 -4.26 16.10 35.14
N LEU A 115 -3.75 17.23 35.62
CA LEU A 115 -4.49 18.50 35.63
C LEU A 115 -4.77 19.02 34.22
N THR A 116 -3.76 18.99 33.35
CA THR A 116 -3.81 19.66 32.05
C THR A 116 -4.35 18.74 30.95
N TYR A 117 -4.09 17.44 31.06
CA TYR A 117 -4.41 16.45 30.04
C TYR A 117 -5.13 15.21 30.60
N PRO A 118 -6.24 15.36 31.35
CA PRO A 118 -6.92 14.25 32.02
C PRO A 118 -7.42 13.14 31.08
N GLY A 119 -7.72 13.47 29.81
CA GLY A 119 -8.08 12.47 28.78
C GLY A 119 -6.89 11.75 28.14
N THR A 120 -5.66 12.13 28.47
CA THR A 120 -4.41 11.56 27.94
C THR A 120 -3.85 10.55 28.94
N VAL A 121 -3.84 10.87 30.25
CA VAL A 121 -3.32 9.98 31.30
C VAL A 121 -4.40 8.98 31.71
N GLN A 122 -4.21 7.70 31.38
CA GLN A 122 -5.13 6.62 31.78
C GLN A 122 -4.76 6.00 33.12
N ALA A 123 -3.47 5.87 33.38
CA ALA A 123 -2.91 5.35 34.62
C ALA A 123 -1.54 5.95 34.86
N ILE A 124 -1.10 5.92 36.11
CA ILE A 124 0.27 6.26 36.50
C ILE A 124 0.93 5.00 37.05
N ILE A 125 2.12 4.67 36.56
CA ILE A 125 2.86 3.45 36.92
C ILE A 125 4.14 3.85 37.65
N VAL A 126 4.20 3.59 38.95
CA VAL A 126 5.34 3.93 39.80
C VAL A 126 6.36 2.79 39.77
N GLY A 127 7.57 3.06 39.31
CA GLY A 127 8.63 2.07 39.15
C GLY A 127 8.46 1.15 37.94
N ASN A 128 9.59 0.60 37.51
CA ASN A 128 9.73 -0.28 36.35
C ASN A 128 10.80 -1.33 36.64
N ASP A 129 10.39 -2.55 36.98
CA ASP A 129 11.29 -3.69 37.23
C ASP A 129 12.43 -3.36 38.21
N ASN A 130 12.07 -2.76 39.35
CA ASN A 130 13.03 -2.19 40.30
C ASN A 130 12.93 -2.77 41.71
N VAL A 131 12.07 -3.77 41.92
CA VAL A 131 11.93 -4.49 43.19
C VAL A 131 12.88 -5.68 43.29
N SER A 132 13.49 -5.89 44.46
CA SER A 132 14.33 -7.04 44.78
C SER A 132 13.64 -8.38 44.48
N PRO A 133 14.33 -9.40 43.94
CA PRO A 133 15.79 -9.50 43.75
C PRO A 133 16.33 -8.89 42.44
N TYR A 134 15.46 -8.33 41.59
CA TYR A 134 15.86 -7.83 40.26
C TYR A 134 16.13 -6.32 40.23
N GLY A 135 15.76 -5.60 41.30
CA GLY A 135 16.20 -4.24 41.55
C GLY A 135 16.59 -4.01 43.00
N SER A 136 16.91 -2.77 43.34
CA SER A 136 17.39 -2.40 44.68
C SER A 136 16.27 -2.01 45.65
N ALA A 137 15.05 -1.73 45.17
CA ALA A 137 13.96 -1.30 46.02
C ALA A 137 13.33 -2.48 46.77
N THR A 138 12.98 -2.26 48.03
CA THR A 138 12.16 -3.20 48.79
C THR A 138 10.67 -2.99 48.47
N ALA A 139 9.84 -3.99 48.79
CA ALA A 139 8.38 -3.86 48.72
C ALA A 139 7.86 -2.64 49.52
N GLN A 140 8.52 -2.32 50.64
CA GLN A 140 8.18 -1.18 51.48
C GLN A 140 8.50 0.16 50.79
N ASP A 141 9.67 0.27 50.14
CA ASP A 141 10.08 1.51 49.45
C ASP A 141 9.08 1.89 48.35
N ILE A 142 8.73 0.92 47.51
CA ILE A 142 7.79 1.17 46.42
C ILE A 142 6.35 1.39 46.92
N THR A 143 5.93 0.70 47.98
CA THR A 143 4.63 0.96 48.63
C THR A 143 4.56 2.38 49.17
N ALA A 144 5.64 2.87 49.80
CA ALA A 144 5.73 4.23 50.29
C ALA A 144 5.62 5.25 49.16
N ARG A 145 6.29 5.01 48.01
CA ARG A 145 6.25 5.90 46.83
C ARG A 145 4.88 5.93 46.16
N VAL A 146 4.24 4.78 45.98
CA VAL A 146 2.85 4.71 45.47
C VAL A 146 1.90 5.49 46.37
N THR A 147 2.02 5.31 47.70
CA THR A 147 1.13 5.95 48.67
C THR A 147 1.35 7.47 48.72
N ASP A 148 2.61 7.91 48.70
CA ASP A 148 2.98 9.33 48.63
C ASP A 148 2.44 9.99 47.36
N LEU A 149 2.65 9.38 46.18
CA LEU A 149 2.14 9.92 44.92
C LEU A 149 0.60 9.97 44.90
N LYS A 150 -0.09 8.92 45.35
CA LYS A 150 -1.56 8.91 45.48
C LYS A 150 -2.06 10.06 46.35
N MET A 151 -1.43 10.29 47.50
CA MET A 151 -1.78 11.39 48.41
C MET A 151 -1.62 12.75 47.74
N ARG A 152 -0.49 12.98 47.06
CA ARG A 152 -0.19 14.25 46.39
C ARG A 152 -1.11 14.50 45.18
N LEU A 153 -1.41 13.47 44.39
CA LEU A 153 -2.37 13.54 43.28
C LEU A 153 -3.77 13.89 43.76
N GLU A 154 -4.25 13.23 44.81
CA GLU A 154 -5.57 13.51 45.39
C GLU A 154 -5.63 14.96 45.92
N ALA A 155 -4.60 15.40 46.65
CA ALA A 155 -4.51 16.75 47.20
C ALA A 155 -4.46 17.84 46.11
N ALA A 156 -3.74 17.58 45.01
CA ALA A 156 -3.54 18.57 43.94
C ALA A 156 -4.66 18.59 42.90
N THR A 157 -5.26 17.43 42.59
CA THR A 157 -6.15 17.28 41.42
C THR A 157 -7.60 17.02 41.79
N GLY A 158 -7.86 16.38 42.93
CA GLY A 158 -9.19 15.87 43.29
C GLY A 158 -9.76 14.83 42.31
N VAL A 159 -8.94 14.31 41.39
CA VAL A 159 -9.31 13.31 40.38
C VAL A 159 -8.67 11.97 40.73
N ALA A 160 -9.50 10.94 40.81
CA ALA A 160 -9.02 9.56 40.98
C ALA A 160 -8.49 9.02 39.65
N VAL A 161 -7.17 9.07 39.46
CA VAL A 161 -6.44 8.36 38.40
C VAL A 161 -5.88 7.05 38.97
N PRO A 162 -6.06 5.89 38.32
CA PRO A 162 -5.47 4.64 38.77
C PRO A 162 -3.95 4.72 38.88
N VAL A 163 -3.40 4.36 40.04
CA VAL A 163 -1.96 4.32 40.30
C VAL A 163 -1.52 2.88 40.55
N GLY A 164 -0.60 2.42 39.71
CA GLY A 164 -0.02 1.08 39.73
C GLY A 164 1.48 1.06 39.94
N THR A 165 2.03 -0.14 39.80
CA THR A 165 3.46 -0.39 39.65
C THR A 165 3.69 -1.50 38.63
N SER A 166 4.84 -1.53 37.95
CA SER A 166 5.20 -2.57 36.98
C SER A 166 6.44 -3.32 37.45
N GLN A 167 6.29 -4.60 37.76
CA GLN A 167 7.36 -5.46 38.24
C GLN A 167 7.35 -6.79 37.49
N ARG A 168 8.49 -7.47 37.42
CA ARG A 168 8.55 -8.80 36.80
C ARG A 168 7.64 -9.80 37.51
N ALA A 169 7.09 -10.73 36.73
CA ALA A 169 6.23 -11.80 37.22
C ALA A 169 6.92 -12.67 38.27
N ASP A 170 8.22 -12.95 38.11
CA ASP A 170 9.00 -13.71 39.09
C ASP A 170 9.22 -12.94 40.40
N ALA A 171 9.30 -11.61 40.40
CA ALA A 171 9.26 -10.81 41.63
C ALA A 171 7.91 -10.92 42.35
N TRP A 172 6.79 -10.86 41.61
CA TRP A 172 5.45 -11.07 42.14
C TRP A 172 5.24 -12.49 42.70
N LEU A 173 5.90 -13.49 42.12
CA LEU A 173 5.81 -14.88 42.53
C LEU A 173 6.90 -15.31 43.51
N SER A 174 7.90 -14.46 43.79
CA SER A 174 9.00 -14.74 44.70
C SER A 174 8.53 -14.81 46.15
N ALA A 175 9.03 -15.80 46.88
CA ALA A 175 8.86 -15.87 48.34
C ALA A 175 9.75 -14.87 49.09
N GLU A 176 10.79 -14.34 48.44
CA GLU A 176 11.77 -13.43 49.05
C GLU A 176 11.29 -11.98 49.14
N SER A 177 10.36 -11.57 48.26
CA SER A 177 9.96 -10.17 48.10
C SER A 177 8.67 -9.79 48.85
N ASP A 178 7.80 -10.76 49.19
CA ASP A 178 6.41 -10.60 49.70
C ASP A 178 5.70 -9.30 49.27
N LEU A 179 5.12 -9.30 48.07
CA LEU A 179 4.50 -8.11 47.48
C LEU A 179 3.01 -7.93 47.82
N LYS A 180 2.47 -8.66 48.81
CA LYS A 180 1.04 -8.56 49.18
C LYS A 180 0.64 -7.17 49.68
N SER A 181 1.50 -6.53 50.46
CA SER A 181 1.27 -5.16 50.94
C SER A 181 1.28 -4.16 49.78
N LEU A 182 2.19 -4.34 48.81
CA LEU A 182 2.24 -3.52 47.60
C LEU A 182 1.00 -3.72 46.73
N ALA A 183 0.60 -4.97 46.47
CA ALA A 183 -0.61 -5.32 45.74
C ALA A 183 -1.89 -4.73 46.35
N SER A 184 -1.90 -4.57 47.68
CA SER A 184 -3.01 -3.92 48.40
C SER A 184 -3.00 -2.39 48.23
N ALA A 185 -1.82 -1.77 48.10
CA ALA A 185 -1.66 -0.33 47.98
C ALA A 185 -1.91 0.21 46.55
N VAL A 186 -1.70 -0.60 45.52
CA VAL A 186 -1.88 -0.22 44.11
C VAL A 186 -3.30 -0.48 43.59
N ASP A 187 -3.71 0.29 42.59
CA ASP A 187 -4.93 0.04 41.81
C ASP A 187 -4.65 -0.92 40.64
N ILE A 188 -3.39 -0.95 40.17
CA ILE A 188 -2.90 -1.81 39.08
C ILE A 188 -1.67 -2.58 39.56
N ILE A 189 -1.73 -3.90 39.44
CA ILE A 189 -0.61 -4.82 39.57
C ILE A 189 -0.07 -5.05 38.15
N GLY A 190 0.92 -4.25 37.77
CA GLY A 190 1.59 -4.35 36.48
C GLY A 190 2.61 -5.48 36.48
N VAL A 191 2.48 -6.36 35.49
CA VAL A 191 3.27 -7.57 35.33
C VAL A 191 4.14 -7.44 34.09
N GLU A 192 5.46 -7.57 34.28
CA GLU A 192 6.40 -7.78 33.19
C GLU A 192 6.73 -9.26 33.04
N THR A 193 6.57 -9.80 31.83
CA THR A 193 6.75 -11.23 31.57
C THR A 193 7.43 -11.45 30.23
N TYR A 194 8.49 -12.24 30.23
CA TYR A 194 9.41 -12.39 29.10
C TYR A 194 9.65 -13.88 28.85
N PRO A 195 8.90 -14.50 27.92
CA PRO A 195 8.92 -15.96 27.77
C PRO A 195 10.28 -16.51 27.36
N TYR A 196 11.14 -15.72 26.71
CA TYR A 196 12.47 -16.17 26.30
C TYR A 196 13.44 -16.44 27.47
N LEU A 197 13.11 -15.98 28.68
CA LEU A 197 13.87 -16.28 29.88
C LEU A 197 13.60 -17.71 30.38
N ASP A 198 12.48 -18.31 29.96
CA ASP A 198 12.10 -19.65 30.36
C ASP A 198 12.77 -20.71 29.46
N PRO A 199 13.49 -21.69 30.03
CA PRO A 199 14.11 -22.77 29.26
C PRO A 199 13.09 -23.65 28.52
N ASP A 200 11.84 -23.69 28.95
CA ASP A 200 10.77 -24.52 28.39
C ASP A 200 9.95 -23.79 27.32
N TYR A 201 10.30 -22.55 26.96
CA TYR A 201 9.63 -21.82 25.89
C TYR A 201 9.66 -22.58 24.56
N SER A 202 8.50 -22.71 23.93
CA SER A 202 8.35 -23.29 22.59
C SER A 202 7.62 -22.35 21.64
N SER A 203 8.18 -22.16 20.44
CA SER A 203 7.50 -21.43 19.36
C SER A 203 6.27 -22.17 18.81
N SER A 204 6.10 -23.46 19.10
CA SER A 204 4.86 -24.20 18.78
C SER A 204 3.68 -23.82 19.69
N SER A 205 3.99 -23.37 20.89
CA SER A 205 3.02 -23.00 21.93
C SER A 205 3.45 -21.69 22.60
N PRO A 206 3.50 -20.59 21.83
CA PRO A 206 4.20 -19.38 22.23
C PRO A 206 3.58 -18.66 23.44
N LEU A 207 2.34 -18.98 23.83
CA LEU A 207 1.63 -18.36 24.96
C LEU A 207 1.62 -19.21 26.23
N ASP A 208 2.01 -20.49 26.20
CA ASP A 208 1.86 -21.41 27.34
C ASP A 208 2.50 -20.85 28.62
N GLN A 209 3.69 -20.28 28.49
CA GLN A 209 4.39 -19.69 29.63
C GLN A 209 3.67 -18.46 30.19
N LEU A 210 3.15 -17.62 29.30
CA LEU A 210 2.38 -16.44 29.68
C LEU A 210 1.11 -16.86 30.43
N GLU A 211 0.39 -17.85 29.89
CA GLU A 211 -0.85 -18.39 30.46
C GLU A 211 -0.60 -19.02 31.83
N SER A 212 0.43 -19.87 31.96
CA SER A 212 0.80 -20.49 33.23
C SER A 212 1.17 -19.44 34.28
N THR A 213 2.01 -18.47 33.90
CA THR A 213 2.40 -17.37 34.78
C THR A 213 1.18 -16.55 35.23
N TRP A 214 0.24 -16.31 34.32
CA TRP A 214 -0.99 -15.56 34.63
C TRP A 214 -1.87 -16.31 35.64
N VAL A 215 -2.03 -17.63 35.48
CA VAL A 215 -2.78 -18.47 36.44
C VAL A 215 -2.18 -18.40 37.83
N ASP A 216 -0.85 -18.49 37.94
CA ASP A 216 -0.15 -18.42 39.24
C ASP A 216 -0.31 -17.04 39.91
N LEU A 217 -0.29 -15.97 39.12
CA LEU A 217 -0.51 -14.61 39.60
C LEU A 217 -1.95 -14.40 40.06
N ALA A 218 -2.93 -14.82 39.26
CA ALA A 218 -4.36 -14.72 39.59
C ALA A 218 -4.76 -15.56 40.82
N ALA A 219 -4.02 -16.65 41.09
CA ALA A 219 -4.20 -17.44 42.31
C ALA A 219 -3.70 -16.72 43.58
N ARG A 220 -2.79 -15.74 43.46
CA ARG A 220 -2.15 -15.05 44.59
C ARG A 220 -2.63 -13.61 44.78
N TYR A 221 -3.06 -12.96 43.72
CA TYR A 221 -3.43 -11.54 43.70
C TYR A 221 -4.81 -11.33 43.05
N PRO A 222 -5.51 -10.23 43.38
CA PRO A 222 -6.80 -9.93 42.78
C PRO A 222 -6.66 -9.78 41.25
N GLU A 223 -7.27 -10.69 40.51
CA GLU A 223 -7.15 -10.77 39.05
C GLU A 223 -7.61 -9.46 38.37
N GLU A 224 -8.60 -8.78 38.94
CA GLU A 224 -9.12 -7.50 38.44
C GLU A 224 -8.10 -6.35 38.48
N LYS A 225 -7.00 -6.51 39.22
CA LYS A 225 -5.88 -5.54 39.26
C LYS A 225 -4.73 -5.92 38.33
N LEU A 226 -4.67 -7.15 37.82
CA LEU A 226 -3.54 -7.62 37.02
C LEU A 226 -3.59 -7.02 35.61
N ILE A 227 -2.46 -6.46 35.17
CA ILE A 227 -2.29 -5.96 33.79
C ILE A 227 -0.89 -6.34 33.30
N ILE A 228 -0.78 -6.87 32.08
CA ILE A 228 0.52 -7.06 31.42
C ILE A 228 1.07 -5.68 31.02
N THR A 229 2.05 -5.19 31.75
CA THR A 229 2.67 -3.87 31.54
C THR A 229 3.96 -3.93 30.74
N ALA A 230 4.52 -5.12 30.53
CA ALA A 230 5.51 -5.37 29.48
C ALA A 230 5.55 -6.85 29.11
N THR A 231 5.59 -7.16 27.82
CA THR A 231 5.99 -8.47 27.32
C THR A 231 6.64 -8.38 25.96
N GLY A 232 7.53 -9.32 25.63
CA GLY A 232 8.19 -9.32 24.34
C GLY A 232 9.19 -10.45 24.17
N TYR A 233 9.62 -10.63 22.92
CA TYR A 233 10.61 -11.61 22.53
C TYR A 233 11.67 -10.95 21.65
N PRO A 234 12.96 -10.95 22.04
CA PRO A 234 13.98 -10.24 21.29
C PRO A 234 14.37 -10.85 19.95
N THR A 235 14.84 -10.00 19.03
CA THR A 235 15.30 -10.44 17.70
C THR A 235 16.78 -10.85 17.64
N GLY A 236 17.53 -10.73 18.74
CA GLY A 236 18.96 -11.08 18.83
C GLY A 236 19.52 -10.94 20.25
N SER A 237 20.82 -11.17 20.45
CA SER A 237 21.53 -10.98 21.72
C SER A 237 22.93 -10.41 21.51
N GLU A 238 23.37 -9.54 22.42
CA GLU A 238 24.73 -9.02 22.45
C GLU A 238 25.68 -9.91 23.29
N ASN A 239 25.16 -10.82 24.14
CA ASN A 239 25.95 -11.69 25.01
C ASN A 239 25.29 -13.09 25.24
N PRO A 240 25.97 -14.21 24.94
CA PRO A 240 25.51 -15.57 25.30
C PRO A 240 25.91 -15.95 26.74
N PRO A 241 25.17 -16.84 27.44
CA PRO A 241 24.29 -17.87 26.86
C PRO A 241 22.80 -17.59 27.06
N VAL A 242 22.08 -17.38 25.96
CA VAL A 242 20.62 -17.45 25.95
C VAL A 242 20.20 -18.90 25.71
N ARG A 243 19.24 -19.40 26.49
CA ARG A 243 18.82 -20.82 26.48
C ARG A 243 17.88 -21.17 25.32
N VAL A 244 17.36 -20.17 24.63
CA VAL A 244 16.48 -20.27 23.46
C VAL A 244 17.01 -19.40 22.33
N ALA A 245 16.63 -19.72 21.09
CA ALA A 245 17.08 -18.98 19.91
C ALA A 245 16.41 -17.60 19.83
N LEU A 246 17.19 -16.53 20.00
CA LEU A 246 16.74 -15.16 19.79
C LEU A 246 16.95 -14.77 18.33
N ASN A 247 15.85 -14.64 17.59
CA ASN A 247 15.84 -14.28 16.18
C ASN A 247 14.50 -13.63 15.82
N GLN A 248 14.46 -12.98 14.67
CA GLN A 248 13.28 -12.28 14.17
C GLN A 248 12.07 -13.21 13.97
N GLU A 249 12.29 -14.47 13.59
CA GLU A 249 11.21 -15.44 13.35
C GLU A 249 10.46 -15.79 14.65
N ASN A 250 11.18 -16.14 15.72
CA ASN A 250 10.59 -16.42 17.02
C ASN A 250 9.94 -15.18 17.64
N ALA A 251 10.55 -14.00 17.43
CA ALA A 251 9.95 -12.74 17.83
C ALA A 251 8.61 -12.50 17.13
N LYS A 252 8.53 -12.81 15.83
CA LYS A 252 7.30 -12.69 15.03
C LYS A 252 6.24 -13.66 15.48
N VAL A 253 6.61 -14.92 15.73
CA VAL A 253 5.68 -15.94 16.26
C VAL A 253 5.08 -15.49 17.58
N TYR A 254 5.90 -15.03 18.53
CA TYR A 254 5.40 -14.56 19.82
C TYR A 254 4.55 -13.29 19.68
N PHE A 255 4.99 -12.32 18.89
CA PHE A 255 4.25 -11.08 18.64
C PHE A 255 2.86 -11.35 18.05
N GLN A 256 2.77 -12.21 17.04
CA GLN A 256 1.51 -12.59 16.41
C GLN A 256 0.59 -13.35 17.36
N ALA A 257 1.14 -14.26 18.16
CA ALA A 257 0.37 -14.99 19.16
C ALA A 257 -0.17 -14.06 20.24
N PHE A 258 0.67 -13.18 20.79
CA PHE A 258 0.26 -12.23 21.84
C PHE A 258 -0.80 -11.26 21.33
N THR A 259 -0.58 -10.63 20.18
CA THR A 259 -1.54 -9.67 19.57
C THR A 259 -2.83 -10.33 19.08
N GLY A 260 -2.80 -11.63 18.76
CA GLY A 260 -3.99 -12.42 18.41
C GLY A 260 -4.72 -13.04 19.61
N SER A 261 -4.17 -12.94 20.82
CA SER A 261 -4.73 -13.54 22.03
C SER A 261 -5.81 -12.67 22.68
N THR A 262 -6.47 -13.21 23.71
CA THR A 262 -7.39 -12.43 24.56
C THR A 262 -6.67 -11.56 25.60
N PHE A 263 -5.36 -11.72 25.78
CA PHE A 263 -4.60 -10.89 26.71
C PHE A 263 -4.55 -9.45 26.21
N ALA A 264 -4.93 -8.51 27.07
CA ALA A 264 -4.63 -7.11 26.87
C ALA A 264 -3.30 -6.78 27.56
N GLY A 265 -2.44 -5.99 26.91
CA GLY A 265 -1.15 -5.67 27.49
C GLY A 265 -0.25 -4.81 26.62
N ILE A 266 0.97 -4.58 27.12
CA ILE A 266 1.92 -3.66 26.53
C ILE A 266 3.13 -4.43 25.99
N TRP A 267 3.47 -4.21 24.72
CA TRP A 267 4.71 -4.75 24.15
C TRP A 267 5.93 -4.02 24.70
N ALA A 268 7.00 -4.76 24.97
CA ALA A 268 8.11 -4.32 25.82
C ALA A 268 8.97 -3.18 25.28
N ALA A 269 8.99 -2.94 23.96
CA ALA A 269 9.67 -1.78 23.37
C ALA A 269 9.19 -1.51 21.94
N PHE A 270 9.00 -0.23 21.58
CA PHE A 270 8.80 0.13 20.17
C PHE A 270 10.13 0.17 19.41
N PHE A 271 11.15 0.84 19.95
CA PHE A 271 12.50 0.93 19.39
C PHE A 271 13.48 0.00 20.11
N ASP A 272 14.50 -0.47 19.40
CA ASP A 272 15.67 -1.06 20.06
C ASP A 272 16.44 -0.02 20.87
N LEU A 273 17.15 -0.49 21.89
CA LEU A 273 18.14 0.32 22.56
C LEU A 273 19.41 0.42 21.71
N ARG A 274 20.15 1.53 21.86
CA ARG A 274 21.44 1.70 21.19
C ARG A 274 22.44 0.67 21.67
N LEU A 275 23.30 0.20 20.77
CA LEU A 275 24.36 -0.76 21.10
C LEU A 275 25.38 -0.22 22.12
N ASP A 276 25.50 1.09 22.30
CA ASP A 276 26.35 1.72 23.32
C ASP A 276 25.61 2.04 24.64
N ASP A 277 24.30 1.75 24.72
CA ASP A 277 23.54 1.97 25.96
C ASP A 277 24.06 1.10 27.12
N PRO A 278 24.50 1.69 28.24
CA PRO A 278 25.02 0.92 29.38
C PRO A 278 23.93 0.20 30.17
N LEU A 279 22.64 0.38 29.84
CA LEU A 279 21.51 -0.24 30.55
C LEU A 279 21.64 -1.77 30.61
N THR A 280 21.76 -2.28 31.82
CA THR A 280 21.73 -3.71 32.13
C THR A 280 20.56 -4.03 33.06
N ARG A 281 19.78 -5.07 32.75
CA ARG A 281 18.72 -5.57 33.63
C ARG A 281 19.22 -6.78 34.42
N ILE A 282 19.08 -6.74 35.75
CA ILE A 282 19.55 -7.82 36.62
C ILE A 282 18.74 -9.09 36.30
N GLY A 283 19.43 -10.22 36.13
CA GLY A 283 18.79 -11.50 35.84
C GLY A 283 18.20 -11.62 34.42
N MET A 284 18.55 -10.72 33.50
CA MET A 284 18.30 -10.88 32.06
C MET A 284 19.64 -10.84 31.31
N PRO A 285 19.83 -11.62 30.24
CA PRO A 285 20.94 -11.39 29.31
C PRO A 285 20.89 -9.95 28.80
N GLN A 286 22.04 -9.35 28.49
CA GLN A 286 22.06 -8.06 27.80
C GLN A 286 21.41 -8.25 26.42
N VAL A 287 20.18 -7.77 26.31
CA VAL A 287 19.40 -7.84 25.07
C VAL A 287 18.82 -6.47 24.77
N LYS A 288 19.32 -5.85 23.70
CA LYS A 288 18.91 -4.52 23.25
C LYS A 288 17.84 -4.54 22.17
N SER A 289 17.53 -5.75 21.69
CA SER A 289 16.79 -6.00 20.44
C SER A 289 15.30 -6.31 20.63
N PHE A 290 14.65 -5.72 21.66
CA PHE A 290 13.20 -5.88 21.93
C PHE A 290 12.29 -5.06 21.03
N GLY A 291 12.85 -4.06 20.34
CA GLY A 291 12.13 -3.12 19.52
C GLY A 291 11.41 -3.81 18.37
N LEU A 292 10.20 -3.33 18.11
CA LEU A 292 9.42 -3.59 16.91
C LEU A 292 10.09 -2.98 15.65
N VAL A 293 10.86 -1.91 15.87
CA VAL A 293 11.79 -1.30 14.94
C VAL A 293 13.20 -1.26 15.54
N THR A 294 14.23 -1.09 14.71
CA THR A 294 15.61 -0.85 15.17
C THR A 294 15.71 0.49 15.92
N ASP A 295 16.86 0.77 16.53
CA ASP A 295 17.16 2.03 17.20
C ASP A 295 17.03 3.24 16.25
N ALA A 296 17.40 3.04 14.98
CA ALA A 296 17.21 3.99 13.89
C ALA A 296 15.78 4.06 13.32
N GLY A 297 14.82 3.31 13.85
CA GLY A 297 13.42 3.29 13.40
C GLY A 297 13.13 2.39 12.18
N THR A 298 14.03 1.47 11.83
CA THR A 298 13.80 0.54 10.71
C THR A 298 12.93 -0.63 11.15
N ALA A 299 11.85 -0.94 10.42
CA ALA A 299 10.93 -2.03 10.79
C ALA A 299 11.61 -3.41 10.75
N LYS A 300 11.33 -4.25 11.75
CA LYS A 300 11.84 -5.62 11.85
C LYS A 300 10.85 -6.70 11.40
N ASP A 301 9.90 -6.35 10.52
CA ASP A 301 8.83 -7.25 10.04
C ASP A 301 7.96 -7.87 11.18
N LEU A 302 7.92 -7.18 12.33
CA LEU A 302 7.03 -7.50 13.45
C LEU A 302 5.75 -6.66 13.39
N LEU A 303 5.89 -5.39 13.00
CA LEU A 303 4.77 -4.50 12.83
C LEU A 303 3.97 -4.84 11.56
N PRO A 304 2.64 -4.67 11.56
CA PRO A 304 1.89 -4.69 10.32
C PRO A 304 2.47 -3.64 9.39
N THR A 305 2.58 -3.92 8.10
CA THR A 305 3.11 -2.96 7.15
C THR A 305 2.24 -1.70 7.19
N LEU A 306 2.77 -0.60 7.76
CA LEU A 306 2.22 0.73 7.49
C LEU A 306 2.74 1.14 6.13
N GLU A 307 2.09 0.59 5.11
CA GLU A 307 1.90 1.41 3.95
C GLU A 307 1.11 2.64 4.44
N LEU A 308 1.81 3.76 4.65
CA LEU A 308 1.24 5.03 4.23
C LEU A 308 0.97 4.81 2.74
N GLU A 309 -0.23 4.30 2.44
CA GLU A 309 -0.64 3.93 1.10
C GLU A 309 -0.82 5.21 0.29
N THR A 310 0.27 5.89 -0.06
CA THR A 310 0.35 6.74 -1.25
C THR A 310 0.35 5.79 -2.45
N GLY A 311 -0.79 5.14 -2.67
CA GLY A 311 -0.98 4.05 -3.62
C GLY A 311 -2.43 3.56 -3.69
N ALA A 312 -3.29 3.95 -2.75
CA ALA A 312 -4.71 3.63 -2.82
C ALA A 312 -5.39 4.41 -3.96
N PHE A 313 -5.60 3.72 -5.10
CA PHE A 313 -6.43 4.08 -6.26
C PHE A 313 -6.90 5.54 -6.32
N THR A 314 -6.04 6.48 -6.69
CA THR A 314 -6.45 7.91 -6.79
C THR A 314 -7.27 8.23 -8.04
N MET A 315 -7.45 7.27 -8.94
CA MET A 315 -8.29 7.45 -10.12
C MET A 315 -9.69 6.90 -9.86
N PHE A 316 -10.65 7.81 -9.73
CA PHE A 316 -12.08 7.52 -9.77
C PHE A 316 -12.45 6.83 -11.09
N ILE A 317 -13.02 5.64 -11.00
CA ILE A 317 -13.57 4.90 -12.15
C ILE A 317 -15.09 4.79 -11.94
N PRO A 318 -15.91 5.53 -12.72
CA PRO A 318 -17.36 5.45 -12.56
C PRO A 318 -17.87 4.08 -12.98
N GLY A 319 -18.65 3.46 -12.11
CA GLY A 319 -19.42 2.25 -12.35
C GLY A 319 -20.91 2.46 -12.03
N VAL A 320 -21.70 1.42 -12.27
CA VAL A 320 -23.15 1.45 -11.98
C VAL A 320 -23.62 0.16 -11.32
N CYS A 321 -24.60 0.27 -10.43
CA CYS A 321 -25.32 -0.85 -9.84
C CYS A 321 -26.40 -1.37 -10.78
N TYR A 322 -26.53 -2.68 -10.88
CA TYR A 322 -27.45 -3.35 -11.78
C TYR A 322 -28.24 -4.47 -11.10
N SER A 323 -29.55 -4.48 -11.38
CA SER A 323 -30.44 -5.63 -11.25
C SER A 323 -31.41 -5.65 -12.44
N PRO A 324 -31.91 -6.84 -12.84
CA PRO A 324 -32.90 -6.95 -13.92
C PRO A 324 -34.33 -6.63 -13.47
N PHE A 325 -34.54 -6.11 -12.25
CA PHE A 325 -35.89 -5.94 -11.67
C PHE A 325 -36.74 -4.92 -12.43
N HIS A 326 -36.10 -4.00 -13.15
CA HIS A 326 -36.75 -3.07 -14.07
C HIS A 326 -37.48 -3.76 -15.23
N ASN A 327 -37.10 -4.99 -15.57
CA ASN A 327 -37.58 -5.68 -16.75
C ASN A 327 -38.81 -6.56 -16.44
N SER A 328 -39.80 -6.55 -17.32
CA SER A 328 -41.00 -7.40 -17.20
C SER A 328 -40.68 -8.91 -17.33
N ALA A 329 -39.54 -9.28 -17.92
CA ALA A 329 -39.07 -10.65 -17.98
C ALA A 329 -38.58 -11.18 -16.61
N TYR A 330 -38.36 -10.30 -15.63
CA TYR A 330 -38.14 -10.72 -14.25
C TYR A 330 -39.48 -10.93 -13.54
N PRO A 331 -39.82 -12.15 -13.11
CA PRO A 331 -41.15 -12.47 -12.57
C PRO A 331 -41.30 -12.03 -11.10
N LEU A 332 -41.28 -10.73 -10.81
CA LEU A 332 -41.42 -10.17 -9.44
C LEU A 332 -42.66 -10.72 -8.71
N ASN A 333 -43.77 -10.85 -9.45
CA ASN A 333 -45.08 -11.29 -8.93
C ASN A 333 -45.47 -12.69 -9.44
N GLY A 334 -44.48 -13.55 -9.73
CA GLY A 334 -44.68 -14.85 -10.36
C GLY A 334 -44.75 -14.79 -11.89
N GLY A 335 -44.64 -15.95 -12.54
CA GLY A 335 -44.59 -16.07 -14.01
C GLY A 335 -43.29 -16.70 -14.51
N SER A 336 -43.12 -16.75 -15.84
CA SER A 336 -41.98 -17.40 -16.48
C SER A 336 -40.75 -16.49 -16.53
N ALA A 337 -39.59 -17.01 -16.13
CA ALA A 337 -38.28 -16.36 -16.29
C ALA A 337 -37.59 -16.71 -17.62
N ALA A 338 -38.28 -17.34 -18.58
CA ALA A 338 -37.67 -17.87 -19.81
C ALA A 338 -36.98 -16.78 -20.67
N LEU A 339 -37.45 -15.54 -20.59
CA LEU A 339 -36.90 -14.41 -21.36
C LEU A 339 -35.85 -13.59 -20.58
N LEU A 340 -35.62 -13.91 -19.30
CA LEU A 340 -34.77 -13.12 -18.42
C LEU A 340 -33.33 -13.02 -18.94
N GLY A 341 -32.79 -14.11 -19.50
CA GLY A 341 -31.44 -14.08 -20.07
C GLY A 341 -31.29 -13.12 -21.24
N GLY A 342 -32.29 -13.06 -22.13
CA GLY A 342 -32.30 -12.12 -23.25
C GLY A 342 -32.43 -10.66 -22.79
N ALA A 343 -33.27 -10.42 -21.78
CA ALA A 343 -33.40 -9.11 -21.15
C ALA A 343 -32.06 -8.61 -20.57
N MET A 344 -31.38 -9.44 -19.77
CA MET A 344 -30.07 -9.07 -19.21
C MET A 344 -29.02 -8.82 -20.29
N ASP A 345 -29.05 -9.57 -21.40
CA ASP A 345 -28.14 -9.35 -22.53
C ASP A 345 -28.30 -7.94 -23.14
N GLU A 346 -29.54 -7.50 -23.34
CA GLU A 346 -29.85 -6.15 -23.85
C GLU A 346 -29.40 -5.06 -22.86
N ASP A 347 -29.55 -5.32 -21.57
CA ASP A 347 -29.18 -4.37 -20.52
C ASP A 347 -27.65 -4.20 -20.45
N PHE A 348 -26.88 -5.29 -20.51
CA PHE A 348 -25.41 -5.21 -20.57
C PHE A 348 -24.91 -4.60 -21.88
N LYS A 349 -25.59 -4.84 -23.01
CA LYS A 349 -25.32 -4.15 -24.27
C LYS A 349 -25.46 -2.64 -24.12
N LEU A 350 -26.51 -2.18 -23.44
CA LEU A 350 -26.71 -0.76 -23.16
C LEU A 350 -25.64 -0.23 -22.19
N MET A 351 -25.44 -0.89 -21.04
CA MET A 351 -24.47 -0.47 -20.02
C MET A 351 -23.04 -0.34 -20.57
N SER A 352 -22.61 -1.23 -21.46
CA SER A 352 -21.26 -1.21 -22.05
C SER A 352 -20.89 0.09 -22.79
N ARG A 353 -21.90 0.86 -23.22
CA ARG A 353 -21.73 2.18 -23.86
C ARG A 353 -21.40 3.29 -22.87
N HIS A 354 -21.64 3.06 -21.59
CA HIS A 354 -21.54 4.07 -20.53
C HIS A 354 -20.51 3.69 -19.46
N PHE A 355 -20.42 2.41 -19.11
CA PHE A 355 -19.60 1.93 -18.00
C PHE A 355 -18.72 0.76 -18.41
N SER A 356 -17.47 0.77 -17.96
CA SER A 356 -16.54 -0.37 -18.10
C SER A 356 -16.67 -1.40 -16.97
N VAL A 357 -17.36 -1.03 -15.88
CA VAL A 357 -17.53 -1.86 -14.69
C VAL A 357 -18.94 -1.71 -14.12
N VAL A 358 -19.53 -2.83 -13.72
CA VAL A 358 -20.87 -2.93 -13.14
C VAL A 358 -20.80 -3.70 -11.84
N ARG A 359 -21.61 -3.29 -10.86
CA ARG A 359 -21.84 -4.04 -9.62
C ARG A 359 -23.20 -4.72 -9.66
N THR A 360 -23.26 -6.00 -9.28
CA THR A 360 -24.51 -6.74 -9.14
C THR A 360 -24.77 -7.10 -7.68
N TYR A 361 -26.01 -7.47 -7.37
CA TYR A 361 -26.42 -7.93 -6.03
C TYR A 361 -26.40 -9.45 -5.89
N TYR A 362 -26.57 -10.14 -7.01
CA TYR A 362 -26.62 -11.60 -7.12
C TYR A 362 -25.56 -12.10 -8.09
N SER A 363 -25.12 -13.34 -7.90
CA SER A 363 -24.22 -14.02 -8.82
C SER A 363 -25.00 -14.64 -9.99
N SER A 364 -26.25 -15.01 -9.73
CA SER A 364 -27.26 -15.39 -10.72
C SER A 364 -28.66 -14.93 -10.31
N TYR A 365 -29.48 -14.65 -11.33
CA TYR A 365 -30.89 -14.30 -11.16
C TYR A 365 -31.74 -15.46 -11.68
N LEU A 366 -32.44 -16.18 -10.79
CA LEU A 366 -33.29 -17.32 -11.15
C LEU A 366 -32.57 -18.39 -12.01
N GLY A 367 -31.30 -18.68 -11.67
CA GLY A 367 -30.45 -19.66 -12.39
C GLY A 367 -29.73 -19.10 -13.62
N TYR A 368 -29.95 -17.84 -13.99
CA TYR A 368 -29.21 -17.17 -15.06
C TYR A 368 -27.97 -16.47 -14.49
N GLN A 369 -26.79 -17.03 -14.72
CA GLN A 369 -25.51 -16.46 -14.30
C GLN A 369 -25.24 -15.11 -15.00
N VAL A 370 -25.23 -14.02 -14.23
CA VAL A 370 -25.15 -12.66 -14.78
C VAL A 370 -23.82 -12.39 -15.49
N VAL A 371 -22.75 -13.06 -15.07
CA VAL A 371 -21.39 -12.92 -15.63
C VAL A 371 -21.32 -13.18 -17.13
N ARG A 372 -22.18 -14.05 -17.68
CA ARG A 372 -22.17 -14.41 -19.11
C ARG A 372 -22.49 -13.22 -20.00
N TYR A 373 -23.42 -12.38 -19.55
CA TYR A 373 -23.84 -11.19 -20.27
C TYR A 373 -22.80 -10.08 -20.15
N ALA A 374 -22.23 -9.88 -18.96
CA ALA A 374 -21.14 -8.92 -18.76
C ALA A 374 -19.90 -9.26 -19.60
N ALA A 375 -19.49 -10.54 -19.61
CA ALA A 375 -18.34 -11.01 -20.38
C ALA A 375 -18.52 -10.80 -21.88
N LYS A 376 -19.73 -11.04 -22.42
CA LYS A 376 -20.06 -10.84 -23.84
C LYS A 376 -19.79 -9.41 -24.32
N TYR A 377 -19.99 -8.42 -23.45
CA TYR A 377 -19.81 -7.00 -23.77
C TYR A 377 -18.57 -6.38 -23.13
N ASN A 378 -17.64 -7.20 -22.63
CA ASN A 378 -16.40 -6.76 -21.99
C ASN A 378 -16.60 -5.75 -20.84
N VAL A 379 -17.64 -5.97 -20.04
CA VAL A 379 -17.95 -5.19 -18.84
C VAL A 379 -17.41 -5.94 -17.63
N GLY A 380 -16.54 -5.32 -16.84
CA GLY A 380 -16.04 -5.90 -15.60
C GLY A 380 -17.15 -6.01 -14.54
N LEU A 381 -17.08 -7.02 -13.67
CA LEU A 381 -18.05 -7.23 -12.60
C LEU A 381 -17.44 -7.17 -11.20
N TYR A 382 -18.03 -6.33 -10.36
CA TYR A 382 -18.09 -6.53 -8.92
C TYR A 382 -19.32 -7.40 -8.64
N LEU A 383 -19.11 -8.72 -8.64
CA LEU A 383 -20.17 -9.72 -8.63
C LEU A 383 -20.72 -9.87 -7.21
N GLY A 384 -21.99 -9.53 -7.02
CA GLY A 384 -22.66 -9.74 -5.74
C GLY A 384 -22.93 -11.22 -5.47
N VAL A 385 -22.95 -11.59 -4.20
CA VAL A 385 -23.46 -12.88 -3.70
C VAL A 385 -24.53 -12.54 -2.67
N PHE A 386 -25.79 -12.69 -3.06
CA PHE A 386 -26.91 -12.34 -2.19
C PHE A 386 -26.96 -13.29 -1.00
N MET A 387 -26.93 -12.74 0.22
CA MET A 387 -27.00 -13.55 1.44
C MET A 387 -28.44 -13.84 1.85
N THR A 388 -28.74 -15.12 2.03
CA THR A 388 -29.99 -15.61 2.62
C THR A 388 -29.69 -16.86 3.47
N ARG A 389 -30.61 -17.22 4.38
CA ARG A 389 -30.55 -18.49 5.14
C ARG A 389 -31.33 -19.60 4.43
N GLU A 390 -31.94 -19.30 3.30
CA GLU A 390 -32.68 -20.26 2.49
C GLU A 390 -31.73 -21.21 1.76
N ALA A 391 -32.21 -22.43 1.48
CA ALA A 391 -31.40 -23.50 0.88
C ALA A 391 -30.78 -23.11 -0.48
N TRP A 392 -31.40 -22.18 -1.21
CA TRP A 392 -30.89 -21.71 -2.50
C TRP A 392 -29.67 -20.78 -2.39
N TYR A 393 -29.28 -20.32 -1.19
CA TYR A 393 -28.05 -19.55 -1.00
C TYR A 393 -26.82 -20.27 -1.58
N GLN A 394 -26.80 -21.61 -1.48
CA GLN A 394 -25.73 -22.42 -2.02
C GLN A 394 -25.55 -22.22 -3.54
N PHE A 395 -26.62 -21.99 -4.30
CA PHE A 395 -26.53 -21.68 -5.72
C PHE A 395 -25.82 -20.34 -5.96
N GLN A 396 -26.00 -19.34 -5.10
CA GLN A 396 -25.28 -18.07 -5.22
C GLN A 396 -23.77 -18.26 -5.03
N ILE A 397 -23.37 -19.08 -4.05
CA ILE A 397 -21.96 -19.43 -3.82
C ILE A 397 -21.41 -20.21 -5.02
N ASP A 398 -22.13 -21.24 -5.48
CA ASP A 398 -21.71 -22.09 -6.59
C ASP A 398 -21.53 -21.28 -7.89
N ASP A 399 -22.47 -20.38 -8.18
CA ASP A 399 -22.41 -19.52 -9.36
C ASP A 399 -21.31 -18.47 -9.25
N ALA A 400 -21.02 -17.94 -8.07
CA ALA A 400 -19.91 -17.00 -7.87
C ALA A 400 -18.55 -17.70 -8.07
N VAL A 401 -18.39 -18.90 -7.52
CA VAL A 401 -17.19 -19.73 -7.75
C VAL A 401 -17.10 -20.09 -9.24
N GLY A 402 -18.17 -20.57 -9.85
CA GLY A 402 -18.21 -20.90 -11.28
C GLY A 402 -17.86 -19.71 -12.17
N ALA A 403 -18.38 -18.52 -11.86
CA ALA A 403 -18.07 -17.28 -12.56
C ALA A 403 -16.58 -16.93 -12.49
N ALA A 404 -15.96 -17.02 -11.30
CA ALA A 404 -14.54 -16.76 -11.12
C ALA A 404 -13.64 -17.75 -11.88
N LEU A 405 -14.05 -19.02 -11.97
CA LEU A 405 -13.31 -20.06 -12.69
C LEU A 405 -13.41 -19.86 -14.21
N SER A 406 -14.62 -19.62 -14.72
CA SER A 406 -14.92 -19.58 -16.15
C SER A 406 -14.71 -18.22 -16.81
N TYR A 407 -14.82 -17.11 -16.07
CA TYR A 407 -14.76 -15.74 -16.60
C TYR A 407 -13.75 -14.84 -15.85
N PRO A 408 -12.48 -15.26 -15.70
CA PRO A 408 -11.50 -14.58 -14.85
C PRO A 408 -11.17 -13.15 -15.29
N SER A 409 -11.29 -12.81 -16.57
CA SER A 409 -11.06 -11.44 -17.06
C SER A 409 -12.21 -10.48 -16.75
N THR A 410 -13.41 -11.04 -16.52
CA THR A 410 -14.65 -10.30 -16.26
C THR A 410 -14.80 -9.99 -14.78
N ILE A 411 -14.51 -10.95 -13.89
CA ILE A 411 -14.63 -10.75 -12.44
C ILE A 411 -13.52 -9.84 -11.92
N LYS A 412 -13.90 -8.68 -11.38
CA LYS A 412 -13.01 -7.72 -10.70
C LYS A 412 -12.96 -7.95 -9.20
N ALA A 413 -14.11 -8.26 -8.60
CA ALA A 413 -14.23 -8.69 -7.22
C ALA A 413 -15.52 -9.50 -7.02
N ILE A 414 -15.58 -10.26 -5.93
CA ILE A 414 -16.80 -10.91 -5.44
C ILE A 414 -17.21 -10.24 -4.12
N LEU A 415 -18.45 -9.82 -4.01
CA LEU A 415 -18.99 -9.09 -2.87
C LEU A 415 -20.06 -9.94 -2.16
N VAL A 416 -19.71 -10.48 -1.01
CA VAL A 416 -20.57 -11.35 -0.20
C VAL A 416 -21.45 -10.52 0.71
N GLY A 417 -22.75 -10.48 0.41
CA GLY A 417 -23.72 -9.71 1.17
C GLY A 417 -23.70 -8.20 0.88
N ASN A 418 -24.83 -7.57 1.21
CA ASN A 418 -25.07 -6.13 1.12
C ASN A 418 -25.92 -5.70 2.33
N GLU A 419 -25.36 -4.88 3.22
CA GLU A 419 -26.03 -4.31 4.40
C GLU A 419 -26.64 -5.38 5.32
N ASN A 420 -25.87 -6.45 5.55
CA ASN A 420 -26.33 -7.66 6.22
C ASN A 420 -25.89 -7.76 7.69
N VAL A 421 -24.95 -6.93 8.13
CA VAL A 421 -24.42 -6.98 9.51
C VAL A 421 -25.44 -6.44 10.51
N ILE A 422 -25.62 -7.16 11.62
CA ILE A 422 -26.39 -6.74 12.80
C ILE A 422 -25.83 -5.40 13.33
N PRO A 423 -26.68 -4.43 13.73
CA PRO A 423 -28.09 -4.60 14.09
C PRO A 423 -29.10 -4.44 12.97
N CYS A 424 -28.70 -4.00 11.78
CA CYS A 424 -29.68 -3.66 10.75
C CYS A 424 -29.90 -4.77 9.72
N GLY A 425 -28.91 -5.63 9.50
CA GLY A 425 -29.12 -6.89 8.80
C GLY A 425 -29.26 -8.08 9.76
N PRO A 426 -29.58 -9.28 9.24
CA PRO A 426 -29.86 -10.46 10.07
C PRO A 426 -28.63 -11.37 10.31
N TYR A 427 -27.42 -10.92 9.99
CA TYR A 427 -26.19 -11.73 10.05
C TYR A 427 -25.14 -11.14 11.00
N LYS A 428 -24.39 -12.02 11.65
CA LYS A 428 -23.17 -11.64 12.36
C LYS A 428 -22.02 -11.49 11.38
N ALA A 429 -20.98 -10.74 11.76
CA ALA A 429 -19.75 -10.65 10.97
C ALA A 429 -19.17 -12.04 10.63
N ASP A 430 -19.22 -12.99 11.58
CA ASP A 430 -18.71 -14.35 11.40
C ASP A 430 -19.42 -15.13 10.29
N ASP A 431 -20.73 -14.93 10.10
CA ASP A 431 -21.48 -15.61 9.04
C ASP A 431 -20.98 -15.19 7.65
N ILE A 432 -20.65 -13.90 7.51
CA ILE A 432 -20.12 -13.32 6.28
C ILE A 432 -18.68 -13.78 6.05
N ILE A 433 -17.84 -13.75 7.10
CA ILE A 433 -16.45 -14.24 7.06
C ILE A 433 -16.41 -15.71 6.62
N ALA A 434 -17.29 -16.55 7.18
CA ALA A 434 -17.38 -17.96 6.80
C ALA A 434 -17.71 -18.13 5.31
N SER A 435 -18.63 -17.32 4.76
CA SER A 435 -18.95 -17.37 3.33
C SER A 435 -17.79 -16.89 2.45
N ILE A 436 -17.12 -15.79 2.84
CA ILE A 436 -15.92 -15.28 2.15
C ILE A 436 -14.84 -16.36 2.08
N ASN A 437 -14.52 -16.97 3.22
CA ASN A 437 -13.50 -18.02 3.31
C ASN A 437 -13.89 -19.28 2.50
N THR A 438 -15.18 -19.62 2.48
CA THR A 438 -15.70 -20.72 1.67
C THR A 438 -15.49 -20.48 0.18
N ILE A 439 -15.88 -19.30 -0.33
CA ILE A 439 -15.70 -18.93 -1.74
C ILE A 439 -14.21 -18.89 -2.09
N ARG A 440 -13.40 -18.22 -1.26
CA ARG A 440 -11.94 -18.11 -1.44
C ARG A 440 -11.28 -19.48 -1.56
N SER A 441 -11.56 -20.37 -0.61
CA SER A 441 -10.98 -21.73 -0.60
C SER A 441 -11.38 -22.54 -1.83
N ARG A 442 -12.64 -22.42 -2.28
CA ARG A 442 -13.13 -23.14 -3.48
C ARG A 442 -12.49 -22.61 -4.76
N ILE A 443 -12.32 -21.31 -4.91
CA ILE A 443 -11.64 -20.71 -6.07
C ILE A 443 -10.15 -21.10 -6.08
N GLN A 444 -9.49 -21.03 -4.91
CA GLN A 444 -8.08 -21.42 -4.77
C GLN A 444 -7.88 -22.89 -5.11
N LYS A 445 -8.74 -23.78 -4.61
CA LYS A 445 -8.68 -25.22 -4.93
C LYS A 445 -8.99 -25.50 -6.41
N GLY A 446 -9.92 -24.77 -7.01
CA GLY A 446 -10.36 -24.99 -8.39
C GLY A 446 -9.45 -24.40 -9.47
N SER A 447 -8.70 -23.33 -9.17
CA SER A 447 -7.88 -22.63 -10.17
C SER A 447 -6.50 -22.17 -9.72
N GLY A 448 -6.21 -22.17 -8.42
CA GLY A 448 -4.99 -21.58 -7.84
C GLY A 448 -4.89 -20.06 -7.98
N ARG A 449 -5.94 -19.39 -8.47
CA ARG A 449 -5.96 -17.95 -8.71
C ARG A 449 -6.45 -17.20 -7.48
N TYR A 450 -5.84 -16.04 -7.27
CA TYR A 450 -6.36 -15.02 -6.38
C TYR A 450 -7.48 -14.22 -7.07
N VAL A 451 -8.61 -14.05 -6.37
CA VAL A 451 -9.73 -13.19 -6.77
C VAL A 451 -10.06 -12.33 -5.55
N PRO A 452 -10.15 -10.99 -5.67
CA PRO A 452 -10.53 -10.15 -4.55
C PRO A 452 -11.95 -10.50 -4.06
N ILE A 453 -12.09 -10.81 -2.77
CA ILE A 453 -13.38 -11.11 -2.15
C ILE A 453 -13.61 -10.19 -0.96
N GLY A 454 -14.81 -9.64 -0.87
CA GLY A 454 -15.18 -8.66 0.15
C GLY A 454 -16.64 -8.75 0.56
N THR A 455 -17.11 -7.72 1.25
CA THR A 455 -18.52 -7.52 1.59
C THR A 455 -18.90 -6.06 1.43
N VAL A 456 -20.21 -5.78 1.35
CA VAL A 456 -20.74 -4.42 1.29
C VAL A 456 -21.61 -4.13 2.50
N GLN A 457 -21.32 -3.06 3.22
CA GLN A 457 -22.14 -2.59 4.34
C GLN A 457 -22.31 -1.07 4.27
N ARG A 458 -23.26 -0.50 5.03
CA ARG A 458 -23.38 0.96 5.10
C ARG A 458 -22.22 1.54 5.88
N ALA A 459 -21.90 2.79 5.59
CA ALA A 459 -20.95 3.54 6.41
C ALA A 459 -21.32 3.55 7.90
N THR A 460 -22.61 3.47 8.24
CA THR A 460 -23.07 3.41 9.63
C THR A 460 -22.53 2.19 10.38
N GLU A 461 -22.52 0.99 9.76
CA GLU A 461 -21.97 -0.21 10.42
C GLU A 461 -20.45 -0.13 10.51
N TRP A 462 -19.79 0.27 9.43
CA TRP A 462 -18.32 0.42 9.39
C TRP A 462 -17.82 1.45 10.42
N LEU A 463 -18.55 2.54 10.64
CA LEU A 463 -18.16 3.60 11.57
C LEU A 463 -18.65 3.37 13.01
N ASN A 464 -19.50 2.37 13.25
CA ASN A 464 -20.11 2.16 14.56
C ASN A 464 -19.05 1.71 15.59
N PRO A 465 -18.78 2.50 16.66
CA PRO A 465 -17.80 2.13 17.67
C PRO A 465 -18.20 0.86 18.43
N ASN A 466 -19.50 0.59 18.60
CA ASN A 466 -19.99 -0.61 19.31
C ASN A 466 -19.78 -1.90 18.50
N LEU A 467 -19.62 -1.80 17.19
CA LEU A 467 -19.32 -2.93 16.30
C LEU A 467 -17.83 -3.02 15.95
N ARG A 468 -16.98 -2.13 16.48
CA ARG A 468 -15.61 -1.93 15.98
C ARG A 468 -14.79 -3.22 15.91
N ALA A 469 -14.84 -4.04 16.96
CA ALA A 469 -14.10 -5.30 17.01
C ALA A 469 -14.54 -6.24 15.87
N ASP A 470 -15.85 -6.45 15.72
CA ASP A 470 -16.40 -7.31 14.67
C ASP A 470 -16.14 -6.77 13.26
N MET A 471 -16.26 -5.47 13.05
CA MET A 471 -16.02 -4.85 11.75
C MET A 471 -14.54 -4.87 11.38
N LEU A 472 -13.61 -4.75 12.33
CA LEU A 472 -12.17 -4.92 12.07
C LEU A 472 -11.84 -6.37 11.69
N ARG A 473 -12.42 -7.37 12.38
CA ARG A 473 -12.26 -8.79 12.00
C ARG A 473 -12.82 -9.09 10.61
N LEU A 474 -13.99 -8.53 10.29
CA LEU A 474 -14.61 -8.62 8.97
C LEU A 474 -13.72 -7.96 7.90
N ALA A 475 -13.24 -6.74 8.14
CA ALA A 475 -12.34 -6.02 7.25
C ALA A 475 -11.02 -6.77 7.01
N ALA A 476 -10.44 -7.38 8.05
CA ALA A 476 -9.24 -8.20 7.93
C ALA A 476 -9.45 -9.42 7.02
N SER A 477 -10.65 -10.01 7.04
CA SER A 477 -11.02 -11.14 6.17
C SER A 477 -11.33 -10.73 4.72
N CYS A 478 -11.51 -9.43 4.46
CA CYS A 478 -11.85 -8.88 3.15
C CYS A 478 -10.62 -8.40 2.37
N ASP A 479 -10.63 -8.60 1.06
CA ASP A 479 -9.78 -7.91 0.08
C ASP A 479 -10.42 -6.60 -0.40
N VAL A 480 -11.77 -6.53 -0.35
CA VAL A 480 -12.57 -5.34 -0.68
C VAL A 480 -13.52 -5.01 0.47
N ILE A 481 -13.46 -3.78 0.96
CA ILE A 481 -14.38 -3.19 1.94
C ILE A 481 -15.33 -2.29 1.16
N GLY A 482 -16.49 -2.83 0.79
CA GLY A 482 -17.54 -2.09 0.10
C GLY A 482 -18.35 -1.25 1.07
N VAL A 483 -18.51 0.03 0.75
CA VAL A 483 -19.22 1.00 1.57
C VAL A 483 -20.34 1.65 0.77
N ASN A 484 -21.56 1.57 1.30
CA ASN A 484 -22.70 2.33 0.78
C ASN A 484 -22.78 3.68 1.51
N ILE A 485 -22.80 4.79 0.76
CA ILE A 485 -22.88 6.15 1.28
C ILE A 485 -23.90 6.93 0.45
N TYR A 486 -24.99 7.35 1.10
CA TYR A 486 -26.04 8.15 0.48
C TYR A 486 -26.18 9.50 1.17
N PRO A 487 -25.52 10.57 0.68
CA PRO A 487 -25.74 11.91 1.20
C PRO A 487 -27.22 12.34 1.14
N PHE A 488 -27.99 11.81 0.18
CA PHE A 488 -29.43 12.04 0.06
C PHE A 488 -30.23 11.72 1.33
N PHE A 489 -29.85 10.71 2.12
CA PHE A 489 -30.57 10.32 3.33
C PHE A 489 -30.12 11.08 4.59
N ASP A 490 -29.20 12.03 4.49
CA ASP A 490 -28.72 12.82 5.61
C ASP A 490 -29.29 14.25 5.58
N GLY A 491 -29.95 14.68 6.66
CA GLY A 491 -30.53 16.02 6.78
C GLY A 491 -29.51 17.17 6.76
N ASN A 492 -28.21 16.86 6.87
CA ASN A 492 -27.09 17.81 6.78
C ASN A 492 -26.52 17.97 5.37
N TYR A 493 -27.06 17.28 4.36
CA TYR A 493 -26.66 17.49 2.97
C TYR A 493 -26.81 18.97 2.55
N ASP A 494 -25.75 19.53 1.94
CA ASP A 494 -25.74 20.89 1.38
C ASP A 494 -25.56 20.82 -0.14
N ALA A 495 -26.58 21.21 -0.89
CA ALA A 495 -26.53 21.22 -2.35
C ALA A 495 -25.46 22.18 -2.94
N ARG A 496 -24.95 23.13 -2.15
CA ARG A 496 -23.83 24.01 -2.54
C ARG A 496 -22.47 23.32 -2.39
N ASN A 497 -22.40 22.26 -1.61
CA ASN A 497 -21.23 21.39 -1.45
C ASN A 497 -21.66 19.92 -1.57
N PRO A 498 -22.07 19.47 -2.77
CA PRO A 498 -22.75 18.19 -2.95
C PRO A 498 -21.92 16.98 -2.50
N LEU A 499 -20.59 17.04 -2.57
CA LEU A 499 -19.70 15.95 -2.15
C LEU A 499 -19.17 16.06 -0.72
N GLY A 500 -19.42 17.18 -0.03
CA GLY A 500 -18.80 17.44 1.28
C GLY A 500 -19.12 16.37 2.33
N LEU A 501 -20.34 15.86 2.34
CA LEU A 501 -20.74 14.80 3.26
C LEU A 501 -20.14 13.43 2.86
N LEU A 502 -20.06 13.14 1.56
CA LEU A 502 -19.36 11.95 1.06
C LEU A 502 -17.90 11.97 1.51
N ASP A 503 -17.20 13.08 1.31
CA ASP A 503 -15.80 13.24 1.70
C ASP A 503 -15.61 13.13 3.21
N ALA A 504 -16.51 13.73 4.00
CA ALA A 504 -16.44 13.65 5.46
C ALA A 504 -16.59 12.21 5.97
N ILE A 505 -17.53 11.44 5.43
CA ILE A 505 -17.75 10.04 5.80
C ILE A 505 -16.58 9.18 5.30
N TRP A 506 -16.14 9.38 4.04
CA TRP A 506 -15.01 8.65 3.46
C TRP A 506 -13.72 8.88 4.25
N ASN A 507 -13.47 10.11 4.70
CA ASN A 507 -12.30 10.44 5.54
C ASN A 507 -12.32 9.74 6.90
N GLN A 508 -13.50 9.53 7.50
CA GLN A 508 -13.62 8.76 8.75
C GLN A 508 -13.31 7.28 8.51
N LEU A 509 -13.76 6.72 7.38
CA LEU A 509 -13.46 5.34 7.00
C LEU A 509 -11.96 5.13 6.76
N LEU A 510 -11.31 6.07 6.06
CA LEU A 510 -9.86 6.06 5.85
C LEU A 510 -9.05 6.16 7.14
N ALA A 511 -9.62 6.70 8.22
CA ALA A 511 -8.96 6.75 9.51
C ALA A 511 -9.00 5.41 10.27
N ILE A 512 -9.77 4.43 9.79
CA ILE A 512 -10.03 3.15 10.46
C ILE A 512 -9.61 1.97 9.59
N TYR A 513 -9.82 2.05 8.27
CA TYR A 513 -9.67 0.93 7.34
C TYR A 513 -8.64 1.23 6.24
N PRO A 514 -7.93 0.20 5.72
CA PRO A 514 -6.95 0.38 4.66
C PRO A 514 -7.58 0.97 3.39
N ALA A 515 -6.96 2.00 2.85
CA ALA A 515 -7.48 2.75 1.71
C ALA A 515 -7.55 1.89 0.42
N SER A 516 -6.61 0.96 0.25
CA SER A 516 -6.53 -0.01 -0.85
C SER A 516 -7.76 -0.90 -0.94
N LYS A 517 -8.35 -1.25 0.20
CA LYS A 517 -9.53 -2.11 0.31
C LYS A 517 -10.84 -1.36 0.12
N LEU A 518 -10.89 -0.06 0.45
CA LEU A 518 -12.14 0.71 0.42
C LEU A 518 -12.66 0.94 -1.01
N ARG A 519 -13.94 0.64 -1.24
CA ARG A 519 -14.68 0.91 -2.48
C ARG A 519 -16.05 1.51 -2.19
N LEU A 520 -16.42 2.58 -2.89
CA LEU A 520 -17.74 3.19 -2.79
C LEU A 520 -18.73 2.36 -3.62
N THR A 521 -19.47 1.48 -2.97
CA THR A 521 -20.27 0.45 -3.66
C THR A 521 -21.70 0.86 -3.95
N GLU A 522 -22.20 1.90 -3.29
CA GLU A 522 -23.45 2.58 -3.66
C GLU A 522 -23.40 4.05 -3.29
N ILE A 523 -23.89 4.85 -4.23
CA ILE A 523 -24.22 6.26 -4.04
C ILE A 523 -25.28 6.64 -5.08
N GLY A 524 -26.23 7.50 -4.72
CA GLY A 524 -27.25 7.93 -5.66
C GLY A 524 -28.11 9.06 -5.14
N PHE A 525 -28.93 9.61 -6.03
CA PHE A 525 -29.89 10.66 -5.72
C PHE A 525 -31.16 10.44 -6.56
N PRO A 526 -32.35 10.31 -5.95
CA PRO A 526 -33.56 9.95 -6.67
C PRO A 526 -34.07 11.10 -7.55
N THR A 527 -34.63 10.75 -8.70
CA THR A 527 -35.17 11.70 -9.70
C THR A 527 -36.65 12.04 -9.49
N GLY A 528 -37.33 11.37 -8.55
CA GLY A 528 -38.76 11.51 -8.28
C GLY A 528 -39.17 10.86 -6.95
N GLY A 529 -40.43 11.02 -6.57
CA GLY A 529 -40.98 10.61 -5.27
C GLY A 529 -40.95 11.71 -4.20
N ALA A 530 -41.43 11.39 -2.99
CA ALA A 530 -41.45 12.32 -1.87
C ALA A 530 -40.11 12.31 -1.11
N ALA A 531 -39.69 13.48 -0.59
CA ALA A 531 -38.53 13.56 0.29
C ALA A 531 -38.80 12.80 1.62
N PRO A 532 -37.79 12.14 2.20
CA PRO A 532 -37.95 11.47 3.49
C PRO A 532 -38.19 12.50 4.61
N SER A 533 -39.00 12.13 5.60
CA SER A 533 -39.37 13.02 6.71
C SER A 533 -38.18 13.50 7.55
N PHE A 534 -37.10 12.72 7.62
CA PHE A 534 -35.87 13.03 8.34
C PHE A 534 -34.84 13.83 7.52
N ALA A 535 -35.03 13.97 6.20
CA ALA A 535 -34.24 14.84 5.35
C ALA A 535 -35.13 15.61 4.35
N PRO A 536 -36.08 16.43 4.84
CA PRO A 536 -37.14 17.02 4.02
C PRO A 536 -36.63 18.05 2.99
N ARG A 537 -35.39 18.53 3.16
CA ARG A 537 -34.73 19.46 2.24
C ARG A 537 -34.06 18.76 1.05
N ASN A 538 -33.89 17.45 1.13
CA ASN A 538 -33.26 16.67 0.07
C ASN A 538 -34.36 16.23 -0.90
N ILE A 539 -34.72 17.13 -1.82
CA ILE A 539 -35.88 16.95 -2.71
C ILE A 539 -35.51 16.00 -3.87
N PRO A 540 -36.20 14.85 -4.04
CA PRO A 540 -36.06 14.04 -5.25
C PRO A 540 -36.49 14.83 -6.49
N SER A 541 -35.60 14.98 -7.46
CA SER A 541 -35.92 15.56 -8.76
C SER A 541 -34.85 15.22 -9.78
N LEU A 542 -35.23 15.16 -11.06
CA LEU A 542 -34.27 14.95 -12.14
C LEU A 542 -33.16 16.01 -12.14
N ALA A 543 -33.49 17.27 -11.83
CA ALA A 543 -32.52 18.36 -11.75
C ALA A 543 -31.50 18.17 -10.61
N ASN A 544 -31.97 17.84 -9.40
CA ASN A 544 -31.08 17.63 -8.24
C ASN A 544 -30.20 16.39 -8.44
N SER A 545 -30.78 15.33 -9.01
CA SER A 545 -30.06 14.10 -9.31
C SER A 545 -28.96 14.31 -10.34
N PHE A 546 -29.27 15.03 -11.44
CA PHE A 546 -28.28 15.42 -12.44
C PHE A 546 -27.18 16.32 -11.86
N GLN A 547 -27.54 17.29 -11.01
CA GLN A 547 -26.56 18.16 -10.34
C GLN A 547 -25.61 17.33 -9.46
N PHE A 548 -26.14 16.41 -8.66
CA PHE A 548 -25.34 15.56 -7.80
C PHE A 548 -24.46 14.61 -8.60
N TYR A 549 -24.97 14.01 -9.68
CA TYR A 549 -24.19 13.17 -10.59
C TYR A 549 -23.03 13.94 -11.23
N ASN A 550 -23.25 15.16 -11.73
CA ASN A 550 -22.17 15.98 -12.29
C ASN A 550 -21.08 16.30 -11.27
N ALA A 551 -21.45 16.51 -10.01
CA ALA A 551 -20.47 16.64 -8.94
C ALA A 551 -19.73 15.32 -8.72
N PHE A 552 -20.45 14.21 -8.59
CA PHE A 552 -19.90 12.88 -8.36
C PHE A 552 -18.90 12.42 -9.42
N GLN A 553 -19.10 12.80 -10.69
CA GLN A 553 -18.14 12.54 -11.78
C GLN A 553 -16.75 13.16 -11.54
N ASN A 554 -16.65 14.13 -10.64
CA ASN A 554 -15.41 14.80 -10.25
C ASN A 554 -14.97 14.42 -8.82
N TRP A 555 -15.56 13.38 -8.23
CA TRP A 555 -15.16 12.94 -6.90
C TRP A 555 -13.71 12.43 -6.91
N SER A 556 -12.89 13.03 -6.06
CA SER A 556 -11.45 12.76 -5.98
C SER A 556 -11.05 12.59 -4.51
N PRO A 557 -11.30 11.41 -3.92
CA PRO A 557 -10.94 11.16 -2.52
C PRO A 557 -9.42 11.22 -2.35
N LYS A 558 -8.96 11.63 -1.16
CA LYS A 558 -7.52 11.75 -0.85
C LYS A 558 -6.75 10.41 -0.93
N ALA A 559 -7.46 9.29 -0.76
CA ALA A 559 -6.95 7.92 -0.82
C ALA A 559 -8.14 6.95 -0.98
N GLY A 560 -7.90 5.79 -1.59
CA GLY A 560 -8.95 4.83 -1.93
C GLY A 560 -9.82 5.39 -3.06
N GLY A 561 -11.05 4.88 -3.21
CA GLY A 561 -12.01 5.38 -4.20
C GLY A 561 -12.16 4.42 -5.36
N GLY A 562 -11.10 4.18 -6.13
CA GLY A 562 -11.08 3.19 -7.22
C GLY A 562 -12.37 3.20 -8.06
N GLU A 563 -12.96 2.01 -8.26
CA GLU A 563 -14.32 1.90 -8.80
C GLU A 563 -15.38 2.36 -7.80
N ALA A 564 -16.24 3.28 -8.25
CA ALA A 564 -17.31 3.86 -7.46
C ALA A 564 -18.65 3.74 -8.20
N PHE A 565 -19.69 3.24 -7.53
CA PHE A 565 -20.88 2.74 -8.21
C PHE A 565 -22.13 3.59 -7.93
N TRP A 566 -22.67 4.17 -9.00
CA TRP A 566 -23.96 4.86 -8.95
C TRP A 566 -25.11 3.85 -8.80
N TYR A 567 -25.99 4.10 -7.84
CA TYR A 567 -27.28 3.43 -7.70
C TYR A 567 -28.36 4.30 -8.36
N SER A 568 -28.93 3.91 -9.52
CA SER A 568 -28.66 2.68 -10.29
C SER A 568 -28.79 2.89 -11.81
N MET A 569 -28.63 1.83 -12.62
CA MET A 569 -28.76 1.93 -14.08
C MET A 569 -30.20 2.23 -14.53
N PHE A 570 -31.19 1.54 -13.95
CA PHE A 570 -32.59 1.60 -14.36
C PHE A 570 -33.50 1.88 -13.17
N ASP A 571 -34.58 2.62 -13.41
CA ASP A 571 -35.67 2.73 -12.45
C ASP A 571 -36.30 1.37 -12.16
N LEU A 572 -36.91 1.25 -10.99
CA LEU A 572 -37.74 0.09 -10.70
C LEU A 572 -39.08 0.22 -11.41
N ARG A 573 -39.76 -0.92 -11.60
CA ARG A 573 -41.08 -0.91 -12.21
C ARG A 573 -42.12 -0.36 -11.24
N PRO A 574 -43.24 0.19 -11.75
CA PRO A 574 -44.34 0.61 -10.89
C PRO A 574 -44.89 -0.54 -10.02
N ASP A 575 -44.89 -1.77 -10.54
CA ASP A 575 -45.36 -3.00 -9.87
C ASP A 575 -44.31 -3.65 -8.94
N ASP A 576 -43.14 -3.03 -8.78
CA ASP A 576 -42.14 -3.47 -7.81
C ASP A 576 -42.55 -3.04 -6.39
N THR A 577 -42.74 -4.03 -5.52
CA THR A 577 -43.09 -3.86 -4.10
C THR A 577 -41.94 -4.24 -3.17
N THR A 578 -40.74 -4.51 -3.70
CA THR A 578 -39.56 -4.85 -2.89
C THR A 578 -39.03 -3.63 -2.12
N GLN A 579 -39.35 -2.43 -2.59
CA GLN A 579 -39.04 -1.16 -1.94
C GLN A 579 -40.33 -0.46 -1.48
N SER A 580 -40.37 -0.05 -0.21
CA SER A 580 -41.57 0.51 0.42
C SER A 580 -41.74 2.01 0.17
N ALA A 581 -40.65 2.75 -0.06
CA ALA A 581 -40.69 4.17 -0.35
C ALA A 581 -40.72 4.44 -1.86
N ASP A 582 -41.63 5.32 -2.30
CA ASP A 582 -41.82 5.64 -3.72
C ASP A 582 -40.54 6.19 -4.38
N LEU A 583 -39.76 6.99 -3.66
CA LEU A 583 -38.48 7.55 -4.14
C LEU A 583 -37.49 6.47 -4.60
N GLU A 584 -37.55 5.26 -4.03
CA GLU A 584 -36.64 4.15 -4.34
C GLU A 584 -36.82 3.66 -5.79
N LYS A 585 -37.99 3.93 -6.38
CA LYS A 585 -38.28 3.57 -7.78
C LYS A 585 -37.56 4.47 -8.78
N HIS A 586 -36.94 5.56 -8.34
CA HIS A 586 -36.54 6.68 -9.20
C HIS A 586 -35.03 6.97 -9.21
N PHE A 587 -34.17 6.05 -8.79
CA PHE A 587 -32.70 6.21 -8.77
C PHE A 587 -32.01 5.96 -10.13
N GLY A 588 -32.71 5.40 -11.11
CA GLY A 588 -32.14 4.99 -12.39
C GLY A 588 -31.70 6.15 -13.28
N PHE A 589 -30.69 5.94 -14.11
CA PHE A 589 -30.42 6.81 -15.26
C PHE A 589 -31.48 6.65 -16.36
N PHE A 590 -31.96 5.42 -16.54
CA PHE A 590 -32.94 5.04 -17.56
C PHE A 590 -34.29 4.71 -16.92
N THR A 591 -35.37 4.99 -17.63
CA THR A 591 -36.72 4.55 -17.24
C THR A 591 -36.80 3.03 -17.25
N SER A 592 -37.61 2.46 -16.36
CA SER A 592 -37.72 1.00 -16.16
C SER A 592 -38.07 0.24 -17.45
N ILE A 593 -39.29 0.41 -17.98
CA ILE A 593 -39.80 -0.45 -19.07
C ILE A 593 -39.22 -0.06 -20.44
N THR A 594 -39.21 1.23 -20.77
CA THR A 594 -38.85 1.69 -22.13
C THR A 594 -37.36 1.87 -22.33
N ARG A 595 -36.54 1.76 -21.28
CA ARG A 595 -35.08 1.99 -21.29
C ARG A 595 -34.66 3.29 -21.97
N LEU A 596 -35.50 4.33 -21.86
CA LEU A 596 -35.17 5.65 -22.37
C LEU A 596 -34.31 6.41 -21.34
N PRO A 597 -33.27 7.13 -21.79
CA PRO A 597 -32.50 7.98 -20.89
C PRO A 597 -33.39 9.10 -20.35
N LYS A 598 -33.30 9.39 -19.05
CA LYS A 598 -34.10 10.47 -18.44
C LYS A 598 -33.63 11.85 -18.87
N LEU A 599 -32.34 11.99 -19.17
CA LEU A 599 -31.73 13.22 -19.65
C LEU A 599 -30.51 12.88 -20.51
N ALA A 600 -30.21 13.71 -21.51
CA ALA A 600 -28.98 13.56 -22.29
C ALA A 600 -27.75 13.70 -21.38
N ASN A 601 -26.70 12.92 -21.64
CA ASN A 601 -25.45 12.92 -20.86
C ASN A 601 -25.64 12.53 -19.37
N TYR A 602 -26.73 11.82 -19.06
CA TYR A 602 -27.06 11.27 -17.74
C TYR A 602 -27.52 9.81 -17.93
N PRO A 603 -26.56 8.85 -18.00
CA PRO A 603 -25.14 8.97 -17.70
C PRO A 603 -24.32 9.42 -18.92
N LEU A 604 -23.07 9.81 -18.69
CA LEU A 604 -22.14 10.12 -19.77
C LEU A 604 -21.86 8.89 -20.64
N LEU A 605 -21.59 9.11 -21.93
CA LEU A 605 -21.07 8.06 -22.81
C LEU A 605 -19.61 7.79 -22.44
N ARG A 606 -19.23 6.51 -22.50
CA ARG A 606 -17.84 6.10 -22.35
C ARG A 606 -17.04 6.69 -23.50
N GLN A 607 -15.93 7.37 -23.19
CA GLN A 607 -14.95 7.74 -24.21
C GLN A 607 -14.21 6.47 -24.62
N ASP A 608 -14.29 6.11 -25.91
CA ASP A 608 -13.65 4.89 -26.43
C ASP A 608 -12.13 4.98 -26.28
N LEU A 609 -11.57 4.28 -25.29
CA LEU A 609 -10.22 3.73 -25.44
C LEU A 609 -10.31 2.61 -26.50
N PRO A 610 -9.35 2.48 -27.44
CA PRO A 610 -9.42 1.49 -28.49
C PRO A 610 -9.65 0.10 -27.89
N ALA A 611 -10.70 -0.59 -28.33
CA ALA A 611 -10.96 -1.95 -27.90
C ALA A 611 -9.74 -2.84 -28.25
N PRO A 612 -9.30 -3.74 -27.36
CA PRO A 612 -8.41 -4.82 -27.77
C PRO A 612 -9.15 -5.61 -28.85
N GLN A 613 -8.58 -5.68 -30.06
CA GLN A 613 -9.17 -6.49 -31.12
C GLN A 613 -9.30 -7.95 -30.66
N PRO A 614 -10.43 -8.63 -30.90
CA PRO A 614 -10.50 -10.07 -30.74
C PRO A 614 -9.53 -10.71 -31.73
N THR A 615 -8.64 -11.56 -31.23
CA THR A 615 -7.77 -12.43 -32.04
C THR A 615 -8.64 -13.39 -32.86
N SER A 616 -8.96 -13.02 -34.11
CA SER A 616 -9.39 -13.99 -35.12
C SER A 616 -8.17 -14.70 -35.69
N LEU A 617 -8.29 -16.02 -35.90
CA LEU A 617 -7.28 -16.86 -36.52
C LEU A 617 -6.83 -16.31 -37.90
N PRO A 618 -5.58 -16.55 -38.33
CA PRO A 618 -5.04 -15.94 -39.53
C PRO A 618 -5.68 -16.52 -40.79
N VAL A 619 -6.29 -15.65 -41.60
CA VAL A 619 -6.61 -15.91 -43.01
C VAL A 619 -5.42 -15.43 -43.87
N PRO A 620 -5.01 -16.15 -44.93
CA PRO A 620 -3.86 -15.75 -45.75
C PRO A 620 -4.18 -14.50 -46.59
N THR A 621 -3.29 -13.52 -46.56
CA THR A 621 -3.38 -12.24 -47.27
C THR A 621 -3.03 -12.37 -48.77
N PRO A 622 -3.81 -11.82 -49.72
CA PRO A 622 -3.37 -11.56 -51.10
C PRO A 622 -2.55 -10.25 -51.21
N PRO A 623 -1.79 -10.03 -52.29
CA PRO A 623 -0.71 -9.05 -52.35
C PRO A 623 -1.15 -7.58 -52.52
N LEU A 624 -0.29 -6.70 -52.01
CA LEU A 624 -0.39 -5.24 -51.83
C LEU A 624 -0.73 -4.44 -53.10
N ALA A 625 -1.58 -3.42 -52.93
CA ALA A 625 -1.76 -2.28 -53.83
C ALA A 625 -1.27 -0.98 -53.13
N PRO A 626 -0.90 0.08 -53.89
CA PRO A 626 0.07 1.08 -53.46
C PRO A 626 -0.47 2.12 -52.47
N VAL A 627 0.47 2.61 -51.65
CA VAL A 627 0.33 3.54 -50.53
C VAL A 627 -0.26 4.89 -50.96
N PRO A 628 -1.30 5.42 -50.29
CA PRO A 628 -1.64 6.84 -50.34
C PRO A 628 -0.73 7.64 -49.39
N THR A 629 -0.29 8.79 -49.89
CA THR A 629 0.53 9.83 -49.26
C THR A 629 0.08 10.19 -47.83
N PRO A 630 1.00 10.48 -46.88
CA PRO A 630 0.66 10.59 -45.47
C PRO A 630 -0.12 11.86 -45.15
N THR A 631 -1.32 11.69 -44.60
CA THR A 631 -2.05 12.76 -43.91
C THR A 631 -1.33 13.10 -42.59
N THR A 632 -1.15 14.39 -42.34
CA THR A 632 -0.51 14.98 -41.16
C THR A 632 -1.10 14.45 -39.84
N THR A 633 -0.37 13.56 -39.16
CA THR A 633 -0.69 13.07 -37.82
C THR A 633 -0.25 14.07 -36.75
N THR A 634 -1.20 14.46 -35.90
CA THR A 634 -1.04 15.31 -34.71
C THR A 634 -0.45 14.56 -33.50
N GLY A 635 0.40 13.54 -33.75
CA GLY A 635 1.10 12.81 -32.69
C GLY A 635 2.32 13.56 -32.18
N GLN A 636 2.67 13.38 -30.91
CA GLN A 636 3.91 13.91 -30.33
C GLN A 636 5.11 13.37 -31.12
N ARG A 637 5.92 14.25 -31.73
CA ARG A 637 7.14 13.85 -32.45
C ARG A 637 8.35 13.81 -31.50
N GLY A 638 9.27 12.88 -31.73
CA GLY A 638 10.52 12.68 -30.97
C GLY A 638 10.61 11.27 -30.37
N PRO A 639 11.68 10.94 -29.62
CA PRO A 639 11.79 9.66 -28.92
C PRO A 639 10.60 9.42 -27.99
N GLN A 640 10.04 8.21 -28.00
CA GLN A 640 8.86 7.85 -27.20
C GLN A 640 9.22 7.47 -25.75
N GLY A 641 10.48 7.08 -25.53
CA GLY A 641 11.04 6.83 -24.21
C GLY A 641 12.47 7.34 -24.07
N VAL A 642 13.02 7.18 -22.87
CA VAL A 642 14.37 7.63 -22.48
C VAL A 642 15.05 6.60 -21.58
N ALA A 643 16.38 6.49 -21.61
CA ALA A 643 17.07 5.69 -20.61
C ALA A 643 17.12 6.39 -19.25
N TYR A 644 17.07 5.58 -18.20
CA TYR A 644 17.00 6.03 -16.83
C TYR A 644 17.93 5.21 -15.92
N SER A 645 18.67 5.94 -15.08
CA SER A 645 19.40 5.42 -13.93
C SER A 645 19.37 6.49 -12.80
N PRO A 646 19.49 6.09 -11.52
CA PRO A 646 19.58 7.03 -10.40
C PRO A 646 21.03 7.55 -10.20
N PHE A 647 21.93 7.37 -11.16
CA PHE A 647 23.37 7.63 -10.96
C PHE A 647 23.71 9.11 -10.77
N HIS A 648 22.78 9.99 -11.15
CA HIS A 648 22.86 11.42 -10.89
C HIS A 648 22.60 11.79 -9.42
N ALA A 649 21.85 10.97 -8.69
CA ALA A 649 21.39 11.24 -7.35
C ALA A 649 22.53 11.14 -6.34
N ASP A 650 22.57 12.01 -5.34
CA ASP A 650 23.60 11.97 -4.30
C ASP A 650 23.49 10.70 -3.46
N GLU A 651 22.28 10.18 -3.32
CA GLU A 651 21.93 8.95 -2.62
C GLU A 651 22.58 7.71 -3.26
N TYR A 652 22.82 7.70 -4.57
CA TYR A 652 23.45 6.55 -5.23
C TYR A 652 24.99 6.65 -5.20
N PRO A 653 25.75 5.60 -4.84
CA PRO A 653 25.32 4.32 -4.28
C PRO A 653 25.34 4.27 -2.75
N ASN A 654 25.60 5.40 -2.08
CA ASN A 654 26.06 5.42 -0.68
C ASN A 654 24.95 5.54 0.36
N ASP A 655 23.75 5.95 -0.03
CA ASP A 655 22.58 6.15 0.85
C ASP A 655 21.39 5.32 0.34
N LEU A 656 21.55 4.00 0.39
CA LEU A 656 20.60 3.03 -0.17
C LEU A 656 19.20 3.09 0.46
N LYS A 657 19.07 3.61 1.68
CA LYS A 657 17.76 3.82 2.33
C LYS A 657 16.91 4.90 1.63
N ASN A 658 17.56 5.87 0.99
CA ASN A 658 16.89 7.02 0.38
C ASN A 658 16.82 6.95 -1.15
N ILE A 659 17.51 5.99 -1.78
CA ILE A 659 17.53 5.86 -3.25
C ILE A 659 16.14 5.62 -3.86
N GLY A 660 15.25 4.91 -3.16
CA GLY A 660 13.86 4.73 -3.63
C GLY A 660 13.08 6.05 -3.73
N ALA A 661 13.36 7.01 -2.83
CA ALA A 661 12.77 8.34 -2.89
C ALA A 661 13.31 9.14 -4.07
N ALA A 662 14.63 9.05 -4.33
CA ALA A 662 15.25 9.64 -5.51
C ALA A 662 14.62 9.11 -6.79
N ILE A 663 14.53 7.77 -6.93
CA ILE A 663 13.91 7.12 -8.09
C ILE A 663 12.45 7.58 -8.28
N SER A 664 11.68 7.69 -7.20
CA SER A 664 10.30 8.17 -7.26
C SER A 664 10.20 9.59 -7.84
N LEU A 665 11.04 10.50 -7.36
CA LEU A 665 11.07 11.89 -7.83
C LEU A 665 11.48 11.98 -9.30
N ASP A 666 12.47 11.18 -9.69
CA ASP A 666 13.01 11.13 -11.04
C ASP A 666 11.94 10.67 -12.04
N LEU A 667 11.23 9.57 -11.73
CA LEU A 667 10.21 9.04 -12.63
C LEU A 667 8.98 9.95 -12.71
N GLN A 668 8.63 10.68 -11.65
CA GLN A 668 7.61 11.72 -11.70
C GLN A 668 7.97 12.85 -12.67
N LEU A 669 9.24 13.25 -12.71
CA LEU A 669 9.71 14.24 -13.66
C LEU A 669 9.72 13.66 -15.09
N ILE A 670 10.19 12.44 -15.28
CA ILE A 670 10.25 11.78 -16.60
C ILE A 670 8.86 11.65 -17.23
N ARG A 671 7.82 11.27 -16.45
CA ARG A 671 6.45 11.04 -16.98
C ARG A 671 5.85 12.26 -17.68
N THR A 672 6.31 13.45 -17.33
CA THR A 672 5.84 14.71 -17.93
C THR A 672 6.42 14.95 -19.34
N ARG A 673 7.47 14.21 -19.73
CA ARG A 673 8.18 14.34 -21.01
C ARG A 673 8.12 13.07 -21.87
N PHE A 674 8.15 11.90 -21.24
CA PHE A 674 8.17 10.59 -21.91
C PHE A 674 7.04 9.68 -21.43
N SER A 675 6.70 8.69 -22.25
CA SER A 675 5.68 7.67 -21.94
C SER A 675 6.28 6.37 -21.42
N ALA A 676 7.59 6.23 -21.55
CA ALA A 676 8.30 5.01 -21.23
C ALA A 676 9.74 5.30 -20.76
N ILE A 677 10.27 4.42 -19.93
CA ILE A 677 11.69 4.38 -19.54
C ILE A 677 12.33 3.05 -19.94
N ARG A 678 13.63 3.13 -20.20
CA ARG A 678 14.50 1.97 -20.38
C ARG A 678 15.54 1.99 -19.27
N THR A 679 15.81 0.84 -18.67
CA THR A 679 16.90 0.71 -17.68
C THR A 679 17.92 -0.30 -18.16
N GLU A 680 19.17 -0.16 -17.71
CA GLU A 680 20.20 -1.19 -17.93
C GLU A 680 20.16 -2.28 -16.86
N TYR A 681 19.63 -1.92 -15.68
CA TYR A 681 19.50 -2.77 -14.50
C TYR A 681 18.03 -2.93 -14.12
N SER A 682 17.69 -4.06 -13.53
CA SER A 682 16.32 -4.34 -13.06
C SER A 682 16.11 -3.83 -11.63
N ASN A 683 17.19 -3.84 -10.85
CA ASN A 683 17.28 -3.17 -9.55
C ASN A 683 18.59 -2.39 -9.40
N PHE A 684 18.59 -1.42 -8.48
CA PHE A 684 19.77 -0.66 -8.08
C PHE A 684 20.06 -0.97 -6.61
N TYR A 685 21.05 -1.82 -6.32
CA TYR A 685 21.36 -2.30 -4.96
C TYR A 685 20.16 -2.91 -4.23
N GLY A 686 19.41 -3.78 -4.91
CA GLY A 686 18.23 -4.44 -4.33
C GLY A 686 16.95 -3.62 -4.38
N ILE A 687 16.99 -2.38 -4.90
CA ILE A 687 15.80 -1.56 -5.10
C ILE A 687 15.27 -1.75 -6.52
N ASP A 688 14.18 -2.50 -6.66
CA ASP A 688 13.53 -2.81 -7.94
C ASP A 688 12.95 -1.57 -8.61
N VAL A 689 13.24 -1.34 -9.89
CA VAL A 689 12.75 -0.13 -10.60
C VAL A 689 11.31 -0.24 -11.10
N ALA A 690 10.81 -1.46 -11.30
CA ALA A 690 9.50 -1.71 -11.89
C ALA A 690 8.30 -1.16 -11.09
N PRO A 691 8.26 -1.28 -9.74
CA PRO A 691 7.22 -0.65 -8.91
C PRO A 691 7.14 0.87 -9.14
N PHE A 692 8.28 1.56 -9.18
CA PHE A 692 8.33 3.01 -9.37
C PHE A 692 7.82 3.41 -10.75
N ALA A 693 8.21 2.69 -11.81
CA ALA A 693 7.72 2.94 -13.16
C ALA A 693 6.20 2.74 -13.27
N ALA A 694 5.68 1.68 -12.66
CA ALA A 694 4.26 1.39 -12.60
C ALA A 694 3.48 2.49 -11.87
N ALA A 695 3.99 2.96 -10.73
CA ALA A 695 3.34 3.98 -9.90
C ALA A 695 3.09 5.31 -10.63
N VAL A 696 3.95 5.68 -11.59
CA VAL A 696 3.79 6.90 -12.38
C VAL A 696 3.21 6.67 -13.78
N GLY A 697 2.82 5.43 -14.10
CA GLY A 697 2.22 5.06 -15.39
C GLY A 697 3.19 5.04 -16.57
N LEU A 698 4.50 4.91 -16.31
CA LEU A 698 5.52 4.77 -17.36
C LEU A 698 5.59 3.32 -17.84
N LYS A 699 5.69 3.10 -19.14
CA LYS A 699 6.07 1.78 -19.67
C LYS A 699 7.56 1.52 -19.44
N LEU A 700 7.95 0.26 -19.28
CA LEU A 700 9.30 -0.12 -18.87
C LEU A 700 9.91 -1.13 -19.82
N MET A 701 11.04 -0.77 -20.43
CA MET A 701 11.95 -1.71 -21.07
C MET A 701 13.03 -2.07 -20.05
N LEU A 702 12.88 -3.25 -19.44
CA LEU A 702 13.62 -3.63 -18.24
C LEU A 702 14.96 -4.27 -18.61
N GLY A 703 16.07 -3.65 -18.22
CA GLY A 703 17.39 -4.24 -18.35
C GLY A 703 17.68 -5.27 -17.26
N ILE A 704 18.41 -6.33 -17.61
CA ILE A 704 19.10 -7.20 -16.65
C ILE A 704 20.58 -6.91 -16.83
N GLY A 705 21.18 -6.25 -15.84
CA GLY A 705 22.60 -5.89 -15.85
C GLY A 705 23.46 -7.15 -15.82
N MET A 706 24.20 -7.41 -16.90
CA MET A 706 24.94 -8.65 -17.07
C MET A 706 26.32 -8.57 -16.39
N THR A 707 26.62 -9.55 -15.54
CA THR A 707 27.90 -9.67 -14.83
C THR A 707 28.25 -11.15 -14.63
N ARG A 708 29.52 -11.44 -14.30
CA ARG A 708 29.96 -12.77 -13.85
C ARG A 708 29.94 -12.91 -12.33
N GLU A 709 29.58 -11.84 -11.63
CA GLU A 709 29.49 -11.81 -10.17
C GLU A 709 28.16 -12.40 -9.69
N ALA A 710 28.12 -12.81 -8.43
CA ALA A 710 26.97 -13.51 -7.85
C ALA A 710 25.67 -12.67 -7.89
N TRP A 711 25.76 -11.33 -7.90
CA TRP A 711 24.61 -10.44 -7.93
C TRP A 711 23.85 -10.42 -9.27
N TYR A 712 24.36 -11.08 -10.32
CA TYR A 712 23.59 -11.28 -11.56
C TYR A 712 22.24 -11.95 -11.27
N GLU A 713 22.21 -12.89 -10.32
CA GLU A 713 20.99 -13.60 -9.96
C GLU A 713 19.92 -12.65 -9.41
N ASP A 714 20.31 -11.66 -8.60
CA ASP A 714 19.39 -10.66 -8.07
C ASP A 714 18.76 -9.82 -9.19
N GLN A 715 19.52 -9.51 -10.25
CA GLN A 715 18.99 -8.82 -11.42
C GLN A 715 17.95 -9.69 -12.15
N VAL A 716 18.20 -10.99 -12.29
CA VAL A 716 17.24 -11.89 -12.94
C VAL A 716 15.99 -12.06 -12.07
N GLN A 717 16.13 -12.23 -10.75
CA GLN A 717 14.99 -12.36 -9.84
C GLN A 717 14.13 -11.09 -9.80
N SER A 718 14.76 -9.92 -9.78
CA SER A 718 14.07 -8.63 -9.91
C SER A 718 13.30 -8.53 -11.21
N ALA A 719 13.87 -8.98 -12.33
CA ALA A 719 13.17 -8.98 -13.62
C ALA A 719 12.00 -9.97 -13.68
N LEU A 720 12.14 -11.16 -13.10
CA LEU A 720 11.04 -12.12 -12.99
C LEU A 720 9.91 -11.58 -12.11
N SER A 721 10.26 -10.91 -11.00
CA SER A 721 9.30 -10.22 -10.13
C SER A 721 8.60 -9.10 -10.88
N ALA A 722 9.33 -8.28 -11.63
CA ALA A 722 8.77 -7.22 -12.45
C ALA A 722 7.78 -7.74 -13.50
N ILE A 723 8.11 -8.82 -14.20
CA ILE A 723 7.20 -9.47 -15.16
C ILE A 723 5.94 -9.99 -14.47
N LYS A 724 6.10 -10.65 -13.31
CA LYS A 724 5.01 -11.28 -12.58
C LYS A 724 4.03 -10.26 -12.00
N TYR A 725 4.55 -9.22 -11.37
CA TYR A 725 3.76 -8.27 -10.58
C TYR A 725 3.39 -7.00 -11.37
N PHE A 726 4.16 -6.64 -12.41
CA PHE A 726 3.91 -5.45 -13.24
C PHE A 726 3.84 -5.78 -14.75
N PRO A 727 3.03 -6.78 -15.18
CA PRO A 727 2.98 -7.23 -16.57
C PRO A 727 2.44 -6.18 -17.55
N SER A 728 1.66 -5.20 -17.07
CA SER A 728 1.17 -4.08 -17.87
C SER A 728 2.20 -2.96 -18.04
N THR A 729 3.23 -2.94 -17.18
CA THR A 729 4.31 -1.96 -17.18
C THR A 729 5.47 -2.43 -18.05
N VAL A 730 5.89 -3.69 -17.90
CA VAL A 730 7.03 -4.26 -18.64
C VAL A 730 6.69 -4.53 -20.10
N LEU A 731 7.38 -3.83 -21.02
CA LEU A 731 7.23 -4.00 -22.48
C LEU A 731 8.05 -5.17 -23.01
N ALA A 732 9.28 -5.28 -22.53
CA ALA A 732 10.26 -6.28 -22.91
C ALA A 732 11.37 -6.33 -21.85
N VAL A 733 12.12 -7.43 -21.83
CA VAL A 733 13.34 -7.57 -21.02
C VAL A 733 14.56 -7.62 -21.93
N THR A 734 15.59 -6.85 -21.60
CA THR A 734 16.88 -6.89 -22.31
C THR A 734 17.99 -7.38 -21.39
N VAL A 735 18.63 -8.49 -21.75
CA VAL A 735 19.74 -9.10 -21.02
C VAL A 735 21.05 -8.55 -21.57
N GLY A 736 21.74 -7.73 -20.77
CA GLY A 736 22.95 -7.02 -21.19
C GLY A 736 22.70 -5.79 -22.07
N SER A 737 23.59 -4.81 -21.92
CA SER A 737 23.67 -3.53 -22.63
C SER A 737 25.13 -3.28 -23.00
N GLU A 738 25.46 -3.31 -24.29
CA GLU A 738 26.79 -3.03 -24.86
C GLU A 738 27.94 -3.89 -24.29
N ASN A 739 27.60 -5.07 -23.79
CA ASN A 739 28.56 -6.01 -23.19
C ASN A 739 29.27 -6.91 -24.21
N ALA A 740 28.78 -6.96 -25.46
CA ALA A 740 29.38 -7.76 -26.51
C ALA A 740 30.75 -7.17 -26.89
N TYR A 741 31.81 -7.93 -26.59
CA TYR A 741 33.18 -7.63 -27.03
C TYR A 741 33.73 -6.23 -26.66
N ARG A 742 33.30 -5.67 -25.51
CA ARG A 742 33.89 -4.49 -24.88
C ARG A 742 34.45 -4.87 -23.51
N GLY A 743 35.75 -4.65 -23.25
CA GLY A 743 36.44 -4.49 -21.94
C GLY A 743 36.19 -5.47 -20.77
N THR A 744 34.94 -5.86 -20.49
CA THR A 744 34.47 -6.90 -19.56
C THR A 744 34.02 -8.19 -20.27
N SER A 745 33.98 -8.14 -21.62
CA SER A 745 33.83 -9.22 -22.61
C SER A 745 32.89 -10.37 -22.25
N PHE A 746 31.62 -10.26 -22.64
CA PHE A 746 30.80 -11.43 -22.94
C PHE A 746 30.81 -11.69 -24.45
N THR A 747 30.96 -12.95 -24.83
CA THR A 747 30.77 -13.41 -26.21
C THR A 747 29.29 -13.38 -26.57
N ALA A 748 28.96 -13.30 -27.86
CA ALA A 748 27.56 -13.36 -28.30
C ALA A 748 26.88 -14.67 -27.85
N ASN A 749 27.65 -15.77 -27.75
CA ASN A 749 27.16 -17.05 -27.27
C ASN A 749 26.80 -17.03 -25.77
N GLU A 750 27.59 -16.36 -24.92
CA GLU A 750 27.28 -16.20 -23.49
C GLU A 750 26.02 -15.36 -23.29
N ILE A 751 25.87 -14.26 -24.03
CA ILE A 751 24.66 -13.42 -24.00
C ILE A 751 23.45 -14.22 -24.48
N GLY A 752 23.58 -14.95 -25.59
CA GLY A 752 22.50 -15.82 -26.09
C GLY A 752 22.12 -16.93 -25.11
N ALA A 753 23.08 -17.50 -24.39
CA ALA A 753 22.82 -18.47 -23.33
C ALA A 753 22.07 -17.84 -22.14
N ALA A 754 22.45 -16.64 -21.72
CA ALA A 754 21.76 -15.91 -20.67
C ALA A 754 20.30 -15.58 -21.07
N ILE A 755 20.07 -15.15 -22.32
CA ILE A 755 18.72 -14.91 -22.85
C ILE A 755 17.87 -16.20 -22.83
N ARG A 756 18.42 -17.34 -23.28
CA ARG A 756 17.73 -18.64 -23.18
C ARG A 756 17.40 -18.99 -21.72
N ALA A 757 18.35 -18.86 -20.81
CA ALA A 757 18.13 -19.15 -19.39
C ALA A 757 17.05 -18.27 -18.75
N VAL A 758 17.03 -16.97 -19.07
CA VAL A 758 15.98 -16.06 -18.60
C VAL A 758 14.62 -16.46 -19.17
N ARG A 759 14.52 -16.81 -20.46
CA ARG A 759 13.27 -17.31 -21.05
C ARG A 759 12.79 -18.59 -20.42
N ASP A 760 13.67 -19.55 -20.17
CA ASP A 760 13.31 -20.81 -19.51
C ASP A 760 12.74 -20.54 -18.11
N ARG A 761 13.32 -19.60 -17.37
CA ARG A 761 12.81 -19.18 -16.06
C ARG A 761 11.48 -18.45 -16.13
N ILE A 762 11.27 -17.58 -17.13
CA ILE A 762 9.97 -16.94 -17.39
C ILE A 762 8.90 -18.00 -17.70
N ALA A 763 9.25 -18.99 -18.53
CA ALA A 763 8.36 -20.10 -18.88
C ALA A 763 8.03 -20.97 -17.65
N GLN A 764 9.03 -21.32 -16.84
CA GLN A 764 8.85 -22.06 -15.58
C GLN A 764 7.96 -21.31 -14.58
N ALA A 765 8.10 -19.98 -14.52
CA ALA A 765 7.28 -19.12 -13.69
C ALA A 765 5.82 -18.97 -14.18
N LYS A 766 5.45 -19.58 -15.32
CA LYS A 766 4.14 -19.45 -15.99
C LYS A 766 3.71 -17.99 -16.21
N ALA A 767 4.67 -17.08 -16.35
CA ALA A 767 4.42 -15.67 -16.62
C ALA A 767 3.98 -15.48 -18.08
N THR A 768 3.33 -14.34 -18.37
CA THR A 768 2.91 -13.94 -19.72
C THR A 768 4.07 -13.98 -20.73
N ALA A 769 3.76 -14.15 -22.02
CA ALA A 769 4.76 -14.10 -23.09
C ALA A 769 5.38 -12.69 -23.19
N VAL A 770 6.50 -12.46 -22.47
CA VAL A 770 7.30 -11.23 -22.53
C VAL A 770 8.42 -11.42 -23.54
N ARG A 771 8.62 -10.44 -24.42
CA ARG A 771 9.71 -10.44 -25.39
C ARG A 771 11.05 -10.30 -24.67
N VAL A 772 12.01 -11.16 -24.97
CA VAL A 772 13.36 -11.11 -24.37
C VAL A 772 14.41 -10.85 -25.45
N GLY A 773 15.37 -10.00 -25.15
CA GLY A 773 16.39 -9.57 -26.11
C GLY A 773 17.68 -9.11 -25.45
N THR A 774 18.49 -8.38 -26.20
CA THR A 774 19.70 -7.70 -25.71
C THR A 774 19.90 -6.39 -26.47
N VAL A 775 20.76 -5.51 -25.95
CA VAL A 775 21.11 -4.25 -26.60
C VAL A 775 22.60 -4.16 -26.81
N GLN A 776 23.01 -3.94 -28.06
CA GLN A 776 24.43 -3.80 -28.43
C GLN A 776 24.59 -2.62 -29.39
N ARG A 777 25.80 -2.09 -29.56
CA ARG A 777 26.00 -0.99 -30.50
C ARG A 777 25.88 -1.52 -31.93
N ALA A 778 25.44 -0.65 -32.83
CA ALA A 778 25.34 -1.00 -34.25
C ALA A 778 26.68 -1.46 -34.84
N THR A 779 27.81 -0.96 -34.31
CA THR A 779 29.15 -1.40 -34.70
C THR A 779 29.42 -2.86 -34.39
N GLU A 780 28.89 -3.42 -33.30
CA GLU A 780 29.01 -4.85 -33.01
C GLU A 780 28.06 -5.67 -33.89
N TRP A 781 26.80 -5.25 -34.02
CA TRP A 781 25.80 -5.93 -34.86
C TRP A 781 26.26 -6.04 -36.33
N LEU A 782 26.95 -5.03 -36.84
CA LEU A 782 27.44 -5.01 -38.23
C LEU A 782 28.88 -5.50 -38.39
N ASN A 783 29.59 -5.84 -37.31
CA ASN A 783 31.00 -6.20 -37.38
C ASN A 783 31.21 -7.47 -38.25
N PRO A 784 31.93 -7.40 -39.39
CA PRO A 784 32.17 -8.56 -40.23
C PRO A 784 32.90 -9.70 -39.51
N ALA A 785 33.78 -9.38 -38.56
CA ALA A 785 34.51 -10.37 -37.77
C ALA A 785 33.63 -11.11 -36.76
N LEU A 786 32.51 -10.52 -36.34
CA LEU A 786 31.57 -11.09 -35.38
C LEU A 786 30.28 -11.61 -36.05
N ARG A 787 30.17 -11.51 -37.37
CA ARG A 787 28.90 -11.68 -38.11
C ARG A 787 28.17 -12.98 -37.77
N THR A 788 28.88 -14.11 -37.78
CA THR A 788 28.28 -15.42 -37.49
C THR A 788 27.69 -15.46 -36.07
N ASP A 789 28.46 -15.00 -35.09
CA ASP A 789 28.09 -14.98 -33.68
C ASP A 789 26.93 -14.01 -33.41
N MET A 790 26.94 -12.83 -34.03
CA MET A 790 25.90 -11.82 -33.86
C MET A 790 24.60 -12.21 -34.58
N ILE A 791 24.65 -12.88 -35.73
CA ILE A 791 23.44 -13.44 -36.38
C ILE A 791 22.79 -14.47 -35.45
N ARG A 792 23.58 -15.36 -34.85
CA ARG A 792 23.06 -16.36 -33.90
C ARG A 792 22.44 -15.70 -32.66
N LEU A 793 23.11 -14.70 -32.09
CA LEU A 793 22.54 -13.92 -30.99
C LEU A 793 21.22 -13.23 -31.39
N GLY A 794 21.13 -12.69 -32.61
CA GLY A 794 19.90 -12.11 -33.14
C GLY A 794 18.76 -13.14 -33.29
N GLN A 795 19.07 -14.39 -33.59
CA GLN A 795 18.09 -15.48 -33.61
C GLN A 795 17.55 -15.79 -32.21
N ASP A 796 18.42 -15.72 -31.19
CA ASP A 796 18.04 -15.86 -29.79
C ASP A 796 17.21 -14.69 -29.25
N CYS A 797 17.11 -13.57 -29.95
CA CYS A 797 16.38 -12.39 -29.49
C CYS A 797 14.95 -12.32 -30.07
N ASP A 798 13.97 -11.96 -29.25
CA ASP A 798 12.69 -11.41 -29.69
C ASP A 798 12.79 -9.91 -29.98
N VAL A 799 13.76 -9.25 -29.34
CA VAL A 799 14.07 -7.83 -29.46
C VAL A 799 15.58 -7.65 -29.64
N ILE A 800 15.97 -7.07 -30.76
CA ILE A 800 17.36 -6.72 -31.09
C ILE A 800 17.50 -5.22 -30.86
N GLY A 801 17.98 -4.85 -29.68
CA GLY A 801 18.20 -3.45 -29.32
C GLY A 801 19.51 -2.92 -29.90
N VAL A 802 19.45 -1.71 -30.42
CA VAL A 802 20.56 -1.05 -31.10
C VAL A 802 20.89 0.28 -30.42
N THR A 803 22.16 0.43 -30.00
CA THR A 803 22.73 1.74 -29.66
C THR A 803 23.40 2.35 -30.88
N LEU A 804 23.11 3.63 -31.16
CA LEU A 804 23.77 4.42 -32.20
C LEU A 804 24.60 5.55 -31.57
N SER A 805 25.92 5.37 -31.53
CA SER A 805 26.89 6.36 -31.04
C SER A 805 27.28 7.39 -32.12
N LEU A 806 26.28 8.02 -32.76
CA LEU A 806 26.48 8.83 -33.97
C LEU A 806 27.46 10.00 -33.78
N TYR A 807 27.55 10.54 -32.56
CA TYR A 807 28.49 11.60 -32.22
C TYR A 807 29.94 11.24 -32.55
N ASP A 808 30.34 10.00 -32.28
CA ASP A 808 31.72 9.54 -32.48
C ASP A 808 31.93 8.85 -33.83
N THR A 809 30.88 8.27 -34.41
CA THR A 809 30.98 7.46 -35.62
C THR A 809 30.70 8.22 -36.91
N ASP A 810 29.96 9.32 -36.85
CA ASP A 810 29.38 9.99 -38.01
C ASP A 810 29.44 11.51 -37.99
N ILE A 811 29.22 12.12 -39.15
CA ILE A 811 29.06 13.58 -39.28
C ILE A 811 27.56 13.88 -39.13
N VAL A 812 27.16 14.50 -38.03
CA VAL A 812 25.75 14.77 -37.68
C VAL A 812 25.50 16.26 -37.38
N ASN A 813 26.14 17.12 -38.17
CA ASN A 813 26.15 18.58 -38.02
C ASN A 813 24.97 19.32 -38.68
N SER A 814 24.03 18.60 -39.30
CA SER A 814 22.83 19.18 -39.93
C SER A 814 21.65 18.19 -39.86
N PRO A 815 20.40 18.67 -39.95
CA PRO A 815 19.22 17.80 -39.93
C PRO A 815 19.20 16.71 -41.02
N ASP A 816 19.65 17.06 -42.23
CA ASP A 816 19.75 16.11 -43.35
C ASP A 816 20.80 15.04 -43.09
N ALA A 817 21.96 15.44 -42.51
CA ALA A 817 23.02 14.50 -42.15
C ALA A 817 22.58 13.52 -41.04
N VAL A 818 21.82 13.99 -40.04
CA VAL A 818 21.22 13.14 -39.01
C VAL A 818 20.29 12.10 -39.64
N THR A 819 19.36 12.54 -40.49
CA THR A 819 18.38 11.67 -41.15
C THR A 819 19.04 10.65 -42.08
N ALA A 820 19.98 11.09 -42.92
CA ALA A 820 20.70 10.23 -43.85
C ALA A 820 21.53 9.17 -43.12
N THR A 821 22.20 9.55 -42.03
CA THR A 821 22.99 8.63 -41.20
C THR A 821 22.12 7.57 -40.53
N LEU A 822 20.97 7.97 -39.96
CA LEU A 822 20.01 7.04 -39.36
C LEU A 822 19.49 6.01 -40.36
N ASN A 823 19.08 6.48 -41.54
CA ASN A 823 18.58 5.61 -42.60
C ASN A 823 19.66 4.64 -43.08
N ARG A 824 20.91 5.08 -43.22
CA ARG A 824 22.03 4.22 -43.62
C ARG A 824 22.24 3.10 -42.61
N TRP A 825 22.44 3.43 -41.33
CA TRP A 825 22.63 2.42 -40.28
C TRP A 825 21.49 1.41 -40.21
N TRP A 826 20.24 1.87 -40.33
CA TRP A 826 19.09 0.98 -40.26
C TRP A 826 18.93 0.10 -41.50
N ASN A 827 19.25 0.61 -42.70
CA ASN A 827 19.27 -0.18 -43.92
C ASN A 827 20.33 -1.30 -43.82
N ASP A 828 21.52 -0.98 -43.31
CA ASP A 828 22.59 -1.96 -43.12
C ASP A 828 22.19 -3.04 -42.10
N LEU A 829 21.55 -2.65 -40.99
CA LEU A 829 21.05 -3.59 -39.96
C LEU A 829 19.91 -4.46 -40.48
N SER A 830 18.92 -3.86 -41.16
CA SER A 830 17.74 -4.58 -41.68
C SER A 830 18.06 -5.48 -42.86
N ALA A 831 19.19 -5.28 -43.55
CA ALA A 831 19.70 -6.21 -44.55
C ALA A 831 20.18 -7.54 -43.94
N ILE A 832 20.50 -7.57 -42.64
CA ILE A 832 21.04 -8.75 -41.94
C ILE A 832 20.02 -9.32 -40.95
N TYR A 833 19.28 -8.45 -40.25
CA TYR A 833 18.40 -8.83 -39.14
C TYR A 833 16.92 -8.56 -39.46
N PRO A 834 15.98 -9.37 -38.95
CA PRO A 834 14.56 -9.13 -39.17
C PRO A 834 14.12 -7.77 -38.61
N SER A 835 13.59 -6.89 -39.46
CA SER A 835 13.12 -5.56 -39.06
C SER A 835 12.04 -5.59 -37.97
N SER A 836 11.28 -6.68 -37.85
CA SER A 836 10.29 -6.87 -36.78
C SER A 836 10.89 -7.04 -35.37
N LYS A 837 12.19 -7.38 -35.30
CA LYS A 837 12.94 -7.55 -34.06
C LYS A 837 13.80 -6.33 -33.71
N LEU A 838 14.24 -5.57 -34.71
CA LEU A 838 15.11 -4.40 -34.52
C LEU A 838 14.41 -3.26 -33.77
N GLN A 839 15.07 -2.69 -32.75
CA GLN A 839 14.60 -1.52 -32.01
C GLN A 839 15.75 -0.56 -31.73
N LEU A 840 15.57 0.73 -32.03
CA LEU A 840 16.56 1.77 -31.70
C LEU A 840 16.41 2.14 -30.22
N MET A 841 17.37 1.72 -29.39
CA MET A 841 17.26 1.72 -27.94
C MET A 841 18.13 2.76 -27.22
N ASN A 842 19.08 3.36 -27.92
CA ASN A 842 19.90 4.42 -27.37
C ASN A 842 20.42 5.32 -28.51
N ILE A 843 20.07 6.59 -28.46
CA ILE A 843 20.58 7.64 -29.34
C ILE A 843 20.61 8.99 -28.63
N GLY A 844 21.71 9.73 -28.78
CA GLY A 844 21.86 11.04 -28.16
C GLY A 844 23.05 11.83 -28.70
N PHE A 845 23.21 13.03 -28.16
CA PHE A 845 24.29 13.95 -28.49
C PHE A 845 24.77 14.61 -27.20
N PRO A 846 26.08 14.61 -26.91
CA PRO A 846 26.59 15.11 -25.64
C PRO A 846 26.44 16.63 -25.53
N SER A 847 25.96 17.08 -24.39
CA SER A 847 25.76 18.50 -24.06
C SER A 847 27.04 19.19 -23.55
N SER A 848 28.09 18.42 -23.24
CA SER A 848 29.40 18.93 -22.84
C SER A 848 30.49 17.88 -23.11
N GLY A 849 31.75 18.32 -23.25
CA GLY A 849 32.89 17.44 -23.51
C GLY A 849 33.74 17.88 -24.70
N ALA A 850 34.69 17.04 -25.09
CA ALA A 850 35.57 17.29 -26.24
C ALA A 850 34.83 17.05 -27.56
N SER A 851 35.28 17.71 -28.63
CA SER A 851 34.80 17.45 -29.99
C SER A 851 35.13 16.03 -30.44
N SER A 852 34.24 15.41 -31.21
CA SER A 852 34.49 14.06 -31.73
C SER A 852 35.51 14.08 -32.86
N THR A 853 36.07 12.90 -33.16
CA THR A 853 36.97 12.72 -34.32
C THR A 853 36.28 12.95 -35.68
N LYS A 854 34.94 13.07 -35.69
CA LYS A 854 34.12 13.37 -36.87
C LYS A 854 33.79 14.85 -37.00
N GLY A 855 34.32 15.70 -36.13
CA GLY A 855 34.11 17.15 -36.15
C GLY A 855 32.80 17.61 -35.53
N ASN A 856 32.09 16.73 -34.82
CA ASN A 856 30.93 17.14 -34.02
C ASN A 856 31.42 17.85 -32.76
N VAL A 857 30.76 18.93 -32.37
CA VAL A 857 31.12 19.73 -31.18
C VAL A 857 30.07 19.49 -30.10
N ALA A 858 30.48 18.92 -28.96
CA ALA A 858 29.62 18.77 -27.79
C ALA A 858 29.17 20.14 -27.26
N GLY A 859 27.92 20.23 -26.84
CA GLY A 859 27.34 21.49 -26.37
C GLY A 859 25.82 21.40 -26.28
N VAL A 860 25.22 22.18 -25.38
CA VAL A 860 23.76 22.22 -25.20
C VAL A 860 23.05 22.58 -26.52
N ASP A 861 23.56 23.57 -27.26
CA ASP A 861 22.98 23.97 -28.55
C ASP A 861 23.06 22.86 -29.61
N GLY A 862 24.18 22.14 -29.66
CA GLY A 862 24.35 20.98 -30.53
C GLY A 862 23.41 19.83 -30.16
N ALA A 863 23.23 19.56 -28.87
CA ALA A 863 22.32 18.54 -28.37
C ALA A 863 20.85 18.89 -28.67
N VAL A 864 20.46 20.15 -28.49
CA VAL A 864 19.12 20.66 -28.87
C VAL A 864 18.90 20.56 -30.38
N ALA A 865 19.88 20.96 -31.19
CA ALA A 865 19.81 20.88 -32.64
C ALA A 865 19.65 19.41 -33.11
N PHE A 866 20.42 18.49 -32.54
CA PHE A 866 20.33 17.07 -32.83
C PHE A 866 18.96 16.48 -32.45
N TYR A 867 18.45 16.77 -31.25
CA TYR A 867 17.12 16.34 -30.80
C TYR A 867 16.01 16.87 -31.72
N ASN A 868 16.10 18.14 -32.11
CA ASN A 868 15.12 18.74 -33.04
C ASN A 868 15.20 18.13 -34.44
N ALA A 869 16.41 17.83 -34.94
CA ALA A 869 16.62 17.12 -36.20
C ALA A 869 16.03 15.71 -36.17
N PHE A 870 16.32 14.94 -35.11
CA PHE A 870 15.75 13.61 -34.89
C PHE A 870 14.21 13.67 -34.89
N ARG A 871 13.64 14.60 -34.12
CA ARG A 871 12.20 14.82 -34.02
C ARG A 871 11.55 15.16 -35.37
N ALA A 872 12.24 15.94 -36.19
CA ALA A 872 11.74 16.36 -37.50
C ALA A 872 11.84 15.25 -38.56
N SER A 873 12.72 14.27 -38.37
CA SER A 873 12.88 13.13 -39.28
C SER A 873 11.72 12.13 -39.18
N SER A 874 11.65 11.18 -40.11
CA SER A 874 10.70 10.05 -40.06
C SER A 874 10.84 9.18 -38.80
N TRP A 875 12.01 9.22 -38.16
CA TRP A 875 12.30 8.51 -36.91
C TRP A 875 11.67 9.17 -35.68
N GLY A 876 11.38 10.46 -35.77
CA GLY A 876 10.63 11.19 -34.75
C GLY A 876 9.13 10.92 -34.81
N LEU A 877 8.61 10.21 -35.80
CA LEU A 877 7.19 9.84 -35.84
C LEU A 877 6.92 8.68 -34.88
N SER A 878 5.74 8.67 -34.25
CA SER A 878 5.27 7.49 -33.52
C SER A 878 5.07 6.36 -34.53
N THR A 879 6.02 5.43 -34.58
CA THR A 879 5.90 4.20 -35.37
C THR A 879 5.47 3.04 -34.46
N ALA A 880 5.20 1.86 -35.04
CA ALA A 880 4.91 0.64 -34.29
C ALA A 880 6.08 0.18 -33.39
N VAL A 881 7.28 0.76 -33.56
CA VAL A 881 8.48 0.44 -32.76
C VAL A 881 8.96 1.71 -32.05
N PRO A 882 8.90 1.76 -30.70
CA PRO A 882 9.32 2.95 -29.97
C PRO A 882 10.83 3.19 -30.11
N THR A 883 11.20 4.46 -30.23
CA THR A 883 12.59 4.93 -30.20
C THR A 883 12.93 5.53 -28.83
N TRP A 884 14.20 5.39 -28.44
CA TRP A 884 14.66 5.70 -27.08
C TRP A 884 15.83 6.68 -27.09
N ALA A 885 15.70 7.78 -26.35
CA ALA A 885 16.79 8.73 -26.14
C ALA A 885 17.83 8.20 -25.14
N ALA A 886 19.06 8.72 -25.26
CA ALA A 886 20.23 8.23 -24.53
C ALA A 886 20.10 8.27 -23.02
N ASP A 887 19.97 9.44 -22.39
CA ASP A 887 19.81 9.55 -20.93
C ASP A 887 18.84 10.68 -20.58
N PHE A 888 18.12 10.55 -19.46
CA PHE A 888 17.26 11.64 -18.98
C PHE A 888 18.05 12.67 -18.16
N PHE A 889 18.88 12.21 -17.23
CA PHE A 889 19.75 13.04 -16.40
C PHE A 889 21.21 12.86 -16.81
N ASP A 890 21.99 13.92 -16.67
CA ASP A 890 23.43 13.78 -16.56
C ASP A 890 23.80 13.09 -15.26
N ASP A 891 24.84 12.28 -15.31
CA ASP A 891 25.42 11.71 -14.11
C ASP A 891 26.23 12.75 -13.33
N LYS A 892 26.26 12.60 -12.01
CA LYS A 892 27.12 13.43 -11.16
C LYS A 892 28.59 13.17 -11.48
N ALA A 893 29.45 14.15 -11.21
CA ALA A 893 30.87 14.08 -11.57
C ALA A 893 31.59 12.84 -11.02
N THR A 894 31.21 12.39 -9.82
CA THR A 894 31.74 11.21 -9.13
C THR A 894 31.23 9.88 -9.68
N SER A 895 30.25 9.88 -10.59
CA SER A 895 29.82 8.67 -11.28
C SER A 895 30.95 8.10 -12.15
N ILE A 896 31.05 6.77 -12.16
CA ILE A 896 31.99 6.01 -12.99
C ILE A 896 31.45 5.75 -14.41
N SER A 897 30.22 6.19 -14.69
CA SER A 897 29.56 6.02 -15.99
C SER A 897 30.27 6.81 -17.12
N PRO A 898 30.32 6.24 -18.34
CA PRO A 898 30.90 6.90 -19.50
C PRO A 898 29.97 7.95 -20.15
N THR A 899 28.69 8.06 -19.77
CA THR A 899 27.70 8.94 -20.44
C THR A 899 27.36 10.23 -19.69
N LYS A 900 28.34 10.79 -18.96
CA LYS A 900 28.16 11.91 -18.00
C LYS A 900 27.43 13.17 -18.50
N SER A 901 27.30 13.38 -19.81
CA SER A 901 26.77 14.61 -20.39
C SER A 901 25.68 14.43 -21.46
N TYR A 902 25.06 13.25 -21.56
CA TYR A 902 24.02 12.95 -22.57
C TYR A 902 22.59 13.28 -22.13
N GLY A 903 22.39 13.66 -20.87
CA GLY A 903 21.07 13.91 -20.29
C GLY A 903 20.36 15.14 -20.85
N PHE A 904 19.03 15.15 -20.80
CA PHE A 904 18.24 16.37 -21.02
C PHE A 904 18.25 17.30 -19.81
N PHE A 905 18.45 16.73 -18.62
CA PHE A 905 18.49 17.43 -17.33
C PHE A 905 19.89 17.33 -16.71
N THR A 906 20.24 18.30 -15.88
CA THR A 906 21.44 18.27 -15.04
C THR A 906 21.29 17.23 -13.92
N PRO A 907 22.38 16.87 -13.19
CA PRO A 907 22.26 15.95 -12.07
C PRO A 907 21.33 16.46 -10.95
N GLN A 908 21.15 17.78 -10.84
CA GLN A 908 20.26 18.44 -9.87
C GLN A 908 18.82 18.62 -10.40
N ARG A 909 18.41 17.82 -11.39
CA ARG A 909 17.06 17.82 -11.97
C ARG A 909 16.65 19.14 -12.62
N GLN A 910 17.61 19.92 -13.11
CA GLN A 910 17.33 21.17 -13.84
C GLN A 910 17.33 20.94 -15.35
N PRO A 911 16.35 21.45 -16.11
CA PRO A 911 16.36 21.32 -17.57
C PRO A 911 17.54 22.11 -18.14
N LYS A 912 18.26 21.52 -19.10
CA LYS A 912 19.41 22.19 -19.72
C LYS A 912 19.02 23.25 -20.75
N ALA A 913 17.85 23.08 -21.35
CA ALA A 913 17.28 24.04 -22.29
C ALA A 913 15.74 23.97 -22.25
N VAL A 914 15.11 25.08 -22.65
CA VAL A 914 13.65 25.13 -22.82
C VAL A 914 13.24 24.14 -23.91
N ASN A 915 12.16 23.38 -23.68
CA ASN A 915 11.60 22.42 -24.65
C ASN A 915 12.58 21.30 -25.07
N PHE A 916 13.55 20.97 -24.19
CA PHE A 916 14.53 19.91 -24.36
C PHE A 916 14.47 18.96 -23.14
N PRO A 917 13.60 17.93 -23.16
CA PRO A 917 12.66 17.57 -24.21
C PRO A 917 11.34 18.34 -24.08
N LEU A 918 10.51 18.28 -25.13
CA LEU A 918 9.16 18.85 -25.10
C LEU A 918 8.30 18.20 -24.01
N LEU A 919 7.43 18.99 -23.38
CA LEU A 919 6.37 18.47 -22.52
C LEU A 919 5.44 17.55 -23.32
N ARG A 920 4.93 16.49 -22.69
CA ARG A 920 3.81 15.72 -23.23
C ARG A 920 2.57 16.59 -23.22
N THR A 921 2.03 16.86 -24.40
CA THR A 921 0.64 17.32 -24.54
C THR A 921 -0.25 16.11 -24.33
N GLY A 922 -1.13 16.18 -23.33
CA GLY A 922 -2.10 15.13 -23.01
C GLY A 922 -3.06 14.87 -24.15
#